data_AF-A0A286UF91-F1
#
_entry.id   AF-A0A286UF91-F1
#
_cell.length_a   1.000
_cell.length_b   1.000
_cell.length_c   1.000
_cell.angle_alpha   90.00
_cell.angle_beta   90.00
_cell.angle_gamma   90.00
#
_symmetry.space_group_name_H-M   'P 1'
#
loop_
_entity.id
_entity.type
_entity.pdbx_description
1 polymer ?
#
loop_
_entity_poly.entity_id
_entity_poly.type
_entity_poly.pdbx_seq_one_letter_code
_entity_poly.pdbx_strand_id
1 'polypeptide(L)'
;MDGSNTLTNLTSQLSQSHKAQLILAATAGCVVTAGAFLGYNSFERKRRIQELREEVRRRASSIGEQTDIRRAQFEDSYDFPRIVDPSASAAVNLVERVEPVKARVQKGEAPEELFREQLARCYALFKEEGMERIRKSKVVVVGCGGVGSWAAIMLVRSGVTNIRLVDFDRVTMSSLNRHATATLGDVGLSKVQAMKQALERISLKVEVDAREELWTKEDGGKLLDDMDFVIDAIDNITTKVDLLKYCHAHKLKVISSMGAGSKLDPTRIQISDISCTAEDSLSRAVRVQLRKAGIASGIPVVYSTEQPVEDIKLLPLSEEEKEKGNVQELTPFDDFRVRILPVFGPLPSIFGLNAAAYVLCEISGRPIANPLWIKGRKKTYEKLLRELLVREEKIAGETINRLPIDENDVSYIYEDLYRGRSIVPPYRVPNKAALTRWDPKEPLSVTNCVVFDAPELKKHVDGCAKGLGPEEVWGSETTVIISATAAFLYPGYASYKTLSQRPASEEDLERWLMYWSVLGCIVGVEYVAEWLISWLPFYYPIKTLFLLYLSLPQTRGSSYIYINYLQPFLHYHEADIDATVSKLKARVYNYLQERLRLLWAAILGSLGQGSQPGTSAASDSAQPPTMNDPVSGPAQLIGGFWRSYGPSIVASGASLFTAASVAAAAQQAQPSRAPAQNRGHSENSEERRRRLEAELASLNNSSGSDDDMMTTHPGSTGYRPARTESSADIRSRGGQFEEVEVPSDVEGYDVGRAPGAPAQGVQRSSSLFGWGWGDPTKSANVLTRLRYRNIVLRIKNLEILERYQRLATAVLSFVACAASRTITVKNNCPYTVWPGLYTDPSSPGKPNHATGWEAAKGTSQTVTVPDNWTSGRIWGRRDCNFGANPGPNSCASAGCNGGLECTNPGVPPASLAEWTLQGDGNKDYYDVSLVDGFNIPMSITNNKNCPVADCPADLNPSCPKQLQPAPGPNGAILGCSSACSANIDGHPQDSANCCSGSHSTPDKCPASGVQFYDYFKKGCPNAYAYAYDEPSGALKSCDSGQKADYTLTFCP
;
A
#
# COMPACT_ATOMS: atom_id res chain seq x y z
N MET A 1 -23.80 74.15 -4.58
CA MET A 1 -22.53 73.41 -4.68
C MET A 1 -22.76 72.27 -5.64
N ASP A 2 -21.86 72.11 -6.59
CA ASP A 2 -22.22 71.78 -7.95
C ASP A 2 -21.78 70.36 -8.35
N GLY A 3 -22.43 69.80 -9.38
CA GLY A 3 -22.11 68.47 -9.88
C GLY A 3 -22.95 67.97 -11.06
N SER A 4 -24.18 68.50 -11.24
CA SER A 4 -25.12 67.96 -12.25
C SER A 4 -24.96 68.50 -13.68
N ASN A 5 -24.12 69.52 -13.92
CA ASN A 5 -24.15 70.32 -15.15
C ASN A 5 -23.03 70.00 -16.17
N THR A 6 -22.23 68.95 -15.95
CA THR A 6 -21.07 68.62 -16.79
C THR A 6 -21.42 67.68 -17.96
N LEU A 7 -22.25 66.66 -17.73
CA LEU A 7 -22.47 65.59 -18.71
C LEU A 7 -23.27 66.05 -19.95
N THR A 8 -24.32 66.86 -19.73
CA THR A 8 -25.21 67.37 -20.79
C THR A 8 -24.51 68.36 -21.73
N ASN A 9 -23.60 69.19 -21.20
CA ASN A 9 -22.76 70.08 -22.00
C ASN A 9 -21.72 69.33 -22.85
N LEU A 10 -21.24 68.18 -22.37
CA LEU A 10 -20.34 67.31 -23.14
C LEU A 10 -21.06 66.68 -24.34
N THR A 11 -22.30 66.22 -24.16
CA THR A 11 -23.10 65.65 -25.26
C THR A 11 -23.51 66.68 -26.33
N SER A 12 -23.75 67.95 -25.96
CA SER A 12 -24.11 68.99 -26.93
C SER A 12 -22.91 69.48 -27.76
N GLN A 13 -21.72 69.56 -27.17
CA GLN A 13 -20.49 69.90 -27.92
C GLN A 13 -20.06 68.78 -28.87
N LEU A 14 -20.24 67.51 -28.49
CA LEU A 14 -19.92 66.37 -29.36
C LEU A 14 -20.80 66.29 -30.62
N SER A 15 -22.06 66.71 -30.57
CA SER A 15 -22.97 66.58 -31.73
C SER A 15 -22.65 67.54 -32.89
N GLN A 16 -21.93 68.64 -32.63
CA GLN A 16 -21.59 69.65 -33.63
C GLN A 16 -20.26 69.39 -34.38
N SER A 17 -19.45 68.43 -33.92
CA SER A 17 -18.17 68.12 -34.56
C SER A 17 -18.35 67.12 -35.71
N HIS A 18 -18.11 67.57 -36.94
CA HIS A 18 -18.12 66.73 -38.14
C HIS A 18 -17.13 65.54 -38.04
N LYS A 19 -16.05 65.67 -37.24
CA LYS A 19 -15.14 64.55 -36.94
C LYS A 19 -15.76 63.55 -35.96
N ALA A 20 -16.50 64.00 -34.96
CA ALA A 20 -17.22 63.10 -34.04
C ALA A 20 -18.34 62.34 -34.76
N GLN A 21 -19.09 63.00 -35.66
CA GLN A 21 -20.11 62.34 -36.49
C GLN A 21 -19.49 61.28 -37.42
N LEU A 22 -18.34 61.56 -38.05
CA LEU A 22 -17.60 60.56 -38.84
C LEU A 22 -17.11 59.38 -38.00
N ILE A 23 -16.59 59.61 -36.80
CA ILE A 23 -16.17 58.53 -35.87
C ILE A 23 -17.37 57.70 -35.41
N LEU A 24 -18.52 58.33 -35.13
CA LEU A 24 -19.75 57.62 -34.75
C LEU A 24 -20.31 56.79 -35.91
N ALA A 25 -20.30 57.32 -37.14
CA ALA A 25 -20.69 56.59 -38.34
C ALA A 25 -19.75 55.42 -38.65
N ALA A 26 -18.43 55.62 -38.52
CA ALA A 26 -17.44 54.57 -38.71
C ALA A 26 -17.56 53.46 -37.66
N THR A 27 -17.71 53.81 -36.37
CA THR A 27 -17.89 52.82 -35.30
C THR A 27 -19.21 52.07 -35.43
N ALA A 28 -20.32 52.76 -35.74
CA ALA A 28 -21.59 52.10 -36.04
C ALA A 28 -21.48 51.15 -37.25
N GLY A 29 -20.79 51.57 -38.33
CA GLY A 29 -20.49 50.73 -39.48
C GLY A 29 -19.67 49.48 -39.10
N CYS A 30 -18.59 49.65 -38.33
CA CYS A 30 -17.80 48.52 -37.82
C CYS A 30 -18.61 47.56 -36.94
N VAL A 31 -19.49 48.06 -36.06
CA VAL A 31 -20.37 47.22 -35.23
C VAL A 31 -21.40 46.47 -36.07
N VAL A 32 -22.01 47.11 -37.08
CA VAL A 32 -22.96 46.44 -37.99
C VAL A 32 -22.25 45.38 -38.84
N THR A 33 -21.07 45.68 -39.41
CA THR A 33 -20.30 44.72 -40.20
C THR A 33 -19.79 43.56 -39.35
N ALA A 34 -19.30 43.81 -38.13
CA ALA A 34 -18.90 42.76 -37.19
C ALA A 34 -20.10 41.90 -36.77
N GLY A 35 -21.25 42.50 -36.47
CA GLY A 35 -22.48 41.79 -36.15
C GLY A 35 -22.98 40.91 -37.31
N ALA A 36 -22.92 41.43 -38.54
CA ALA A 36 -23.27 40.67 -39.75
C ALA A 36 -22.28 39.51 -39.99
N PHE A 37 -20.97 39.73 -39.82
CA PHE A 37 -19.93 38.72 -40.01
C PHE A 37 -20.00 37.61 -38.96
N LEU A 38 -20.19 37.96 -37.68
CA LEU A 38 -20.41 37.01 -36.59
C LEU A 38 -21.73 36.25 -36.75
N GLY A 39 -22.79 36.93 -37.20
CA GLY A 39 -24.09 36.32 -37.53
C GLY A 39 -23.99 35.32 -38.67
N TYR A 40 -23.33 35.70 -39.77
CA TYR A 40 -23.09 34.84 -40.93
C TYR A 40 -22.24 33.63 -40.55
N ASN A 41 -21.11 33.82 -39.87
CA ASN A 41 -20.27 32.72 -39.41
C ASN A 41 -20.99 31.79 -38.42
N SER A 42 -21.88 32.32 -37.57
CA SER A 42 -22.72 31.51 -36.67
C SER A 42 -23.80 30.72 -37.43
N PHE A 43 -24.33 31.26 -38.53
CA PHE A 43 -25.29 30.57 -39.40
C PHE A 43 -24.60 29.47 -40.23
N GLU A 44 -23.47 29.78 -40.85
CA GLU A 44 -22.69 28.87 -41.70
C GLU A 44 -22.14 27.70 -40.86
N ARG A 45 -21.61 27.99 -39.66
CA ARG A 45 -21.22 26.97 -38.64
C ARG A 45 -22.39 26.08 -38.21
N LYS A 46 -23.62 26.60 -38.10
CA LYS A 46 -24.81 25.78 -37.83
C LYS A 46 -25.15 24.87 -39.00
N ARG A 47 -25.05 25.36 -40.25
CA ARG A 47 -25.30 24.58 -41.48
C ARG A 47 -24.35 23.38 -41.58
N ARG A 48 -23.03 23.59 -41.42
CA ARG A 48 -22.03 22.52 -41.43
C ARG A 48 -22.26 21.45 -40.37
N ILE A 49 -22.77 21.82 -39.19
CA ILE A 49 -23.13 20.87 -38.11
C ILE A 49 -24.36 20.02 -38.51
N GLN A 50 -25.31 20.55 -39.29
CA GLN A 50 -26.43 19.77 -39.81
C GLN A 50 -25.98 18.81 -40.92
N GLU A 51 -25.18 19.28 -41.87
CA GLU A 51 -24.61 18.48 -42.97
C GLU A 51 -23.84 17.26 -42.45
N LEU A 52 -22.93 17.46 -41.47
CA LEU A 52 -22.20 16.38 -40.80
C LEU A 52 -23.11 15.35 -40.11
N ARG A 53 -24.19 15.80 -39.46
CA ARG A 53 -25.15 14.91 -38.78
C ARG A 53 -25.96 14.07 -39.76
N GLU A 54 -26.33 14.64 -40.91
CA GLU A 54 -27.01 13.90 -41.97
C GLU A 54 -26.11 12.88 -42.67
N GLU A 55 -24.82 13.19 -42.82
CA GLU A 55 -23.89 12.22 -43.40
C GLU A 55 -23.59 11.06 -42.46
N VAL A 56 -23.37 11.30 -41.15
CA VAL A 56 -23.24 10.23 -40.16
C VAL A 56 -24.50 9.35 -40.15
N ARG A 57 -25.70 9.95 -40.25
CA ARG A 57 -26.96 9.21 -40.37
C ARG A 57 -27.01 8.36 -41.64
N ARG A 58 -26.68 8.92 -42.82
CA ARG A 58 -26.65 8.19 -44.10
C ARG A 58 -25.71 6.99 -44.06
N ARG A 59 -24.48 7.18 -43.57
CA ARG A 59 -23.48 6.11 -43.45
C ARG A 59 -23.90 5.02 -42.46
N ALA A 60 -24.61 5.38 -41.39
CA ALA A 60 -25.18 4.39 -40.45
C ALA A 60 -26.28 3.54 -41.10
N SER A 61 -27.22 4.14 -41.84
CA SER A 61 -28.28 3.40 -42.54
C SER A 61 -27.74 2.40 -43.56
N SER A 62 -26.72 2.76 -44.35
CA SER A 62 -26.11 1.87 -45.36
C SER A 62 -25.37 0.66 -44.77
N ILE A 63 -25.05 0.67 -43.46
CA ILE A 63 -24.39 -0.46 -42.79
C ILE A 63 -25.43 -1.47 -42.26
N GLY A 64 -26.60 -1.00 -41.81
CA GLY A 64 -27.70 -1.86 -41.37
C GLY A 64 -28.17 -2.81 -42.48
N GLU A 65 -28.40 -2.26 -43.68
CA GLU A 65 -28.88 -2.99 -44.85
C GLU A 65 -27.94 -4.13 -45.30
N GLN A 66 -26.62 -4.03 -45.03
CA GLN A 66 -25.66 -5.11 -45.27
C GLN A 66 -25.56 -6.15 -44.14
N THR A 67 -26.02 -5.84 -42.93
CA THR A 67 -25.97 -6.78 -41.79
C THR A 67 -27.18 -7.72 -41.75
N ASP A 68 -28.37 -7.25 -42.12
CA ASP A 68 -29.58 -8.08 -42.13
C ASP A 68 -29.50 -9.24 -43.14
N ILE A 69 -28.87 -9.01 -44.31
CA ILE A 69 -28.66 -10.06 -45.34
C ILE A 69 -27.78 -11.21 -44.81
N ARG A 70 -26.80 -10.92 -43.93
CA ARG A 70 -25.97 -11.97 -43.29
C ARG A 70 -26.67 -12.63 -42.10
N ARG A 71 -27.56 -11.91 -41.42
CA ARG A 71 -28.30 -12.41 -40.27
C ARG A 71 -29.28 -13.53 -40.65
N ALA A 72 -29.95 -13.39 -41.79
CA ALA A 72 -30.91 -14.35 -42.33
C ALA A 72 -30.33 -15.75 -42.68
N GLN A 73 -29.01 -15.96 -42.58
CA GLN A 73 -28.36 -17.26 -42.79
C GLN A 73 -27.83 -17.92 -41.50
N PHE A 74 -28.07 -17.34 -40.32
CA PHE A 74 -27.50 -17.83 -39.05
C PHE A 74 -28.53 -18.05 -37.91
N GLU A 75 -29.81 -17.72 -38.11
CA GLU A 75 -30.86 -17.83 -37.08
C GLU A 75 -31.61 -19.18 -37.11
N ASP A 76 -30.88 -20.29 -37.01
CA ASP A 76 -31.45 -21.65 -36.89
C ASP A 76 -30.82 -22.46 -35.72
N SER A 77 -30.19 -21.77 -34.76
CA SER A 77 -29.68 -22.38 -33.53
C SER A 77 -29.52 -21.35 -32.40
N TYR A 78 -29.89 -21.77 -31.18
CA TYR A 78 -29.87 -21.03 -29.90
C TYR A 78 -30.89 -19.87 -29.75
N ASP A 79 -31.85 -20.09 -28.84
CA ASP A 79 -32.83 -19.11 -28.40
C ASP A 79 -32.19 -18.09 -27.42
N PHE A 80 -32.39 -16.80 -27.69
CA PHE A 80 -31.95 -15.69 -26.85
C PHE A 80 -33.10 -14.68 -26.70
N PRO A 81 -33.41 -14.20 -25.48
CA PRO A 81 -34.57 -13.34 -25.25
C PRO A 81 -34.56 -12.08 -26.12
N ARG A 82 -35.65 -11.87 -26.88
CA ARG A 82 -35.80 -10.72 -27.79
C ARG A 82 -35.79 -9.40 -27.03
N ILE A 83 -34.80 -8.54 -27.31
CA ILE A 83 -34.84 -7.14 -26.92
C ILE A 83 -35.86 -6.42 -27.80
N VAL A 84 -36.69 -5.57 -27.18
CA VAL A 84 -37.80 -4.85 -27.84
C VAL A 84 -37.29 -3.71 -28.74
N ASP A 85 -38.02 -3.49 -29.83
CA ASP A 85 -37.77 -2.55 -30.93
C ASP A 85 -37.34 -1.12 -30.48
N PRO A 86 -36.14 -0.63 -30.89
CA PRO A 86 -35.55 0.61 -30.38
C PRO A 86 -36.09 1.89 -31.06
N SER A 87 -37.41 2.08 -31.09
CA SER A 87 -38.04 3.31 -31.58
C SER A 87 -37.90 4.49 -30.59
N ALA A 88 -36.77 5.21 -30.70
CA ALA A 88 -36.51 6.60 -30.28
C ALA A 88 -36.70 7.02 -28.79
N SER A 89 -37.25 6.19 -27.90
CA SER A 89 -37.69 6.61 -26.55
C SER A 89 -36.67 6.40 -25.42
N ALA A 90 -35.79 5.40 -25.52
CA ALA A 90 -34.95 4.95 -24.42
C ALA A 90 -33.87 5.96 -23.97
N ALA A 91 -33.26 6.69 -24.92
CA ALA A 91 -32.16 7.62 -24.62
C ALA A 91 -32.63 8.91 -23.92
N VAL A 92 -33.87 9.35 -24.17
CA VAL A 92 -34.46 10.55 -23.56
C VAL A 92 -34.82 10.28 -22.09
N ASN A 93 -35.47 9.14 -21.85
CA ASN A 93 -35.98 8.69 -20.54
C ASN A 93 -34.93 8.53 -19.43
N LEU A 94 -33.63 8.59 -19.75
CA LEU A 94 -32.54 8.41 -18.78
C LEU A 94 -31.96 9.74 -18.27
N VAL A 95 -32.08 10.84 -19.04
CA VAL A 95 -31.67 12.18 -18.59
C VAL A 95 -32.68 12.76 -17.60
N GLU A 96 -33.99 12.62 -17.89
CA GLU A 96 -35.08 13.02 -16.99
C GLU A 96 -35.05 12.31 -15.62
N ARG A 97 -34.37 11.16 -15.50
CA ARG A 97 -34.20 10.45 -14.21
C ARG A 97 -33.06 11.01 -13.37
N VAL A 98 -32.09 11.71 -13.97
CA VAL A 98 -30.89 12.20 -13.27
C VAL A 98 -31.11 13.60 -12.69
N GLU A 99 -31.77 14.52 -13.41
CA GLU A 99 -32.04 15.87 -12.91
C GLU A 99 -32.79 15.95 -11.57
N PRO A 100 -33.92 15.24 -11.33
CA PRO A 100 -34.60 15.28 -10.05
C PRO A 100 -33.78 14.66 -8.90
N VAL A 101 -32.86 13.74 -9.20
CA VAL A 101 -31.90 13.21 -8.21
C VAL A 101 -30.82 14.26 -7.93
N LYS A 102 -30.23 14.88 -8.96
CA LYS A 102 -29.22 15.94 -8.83
C LYS A 102 -29.75 17.15 -8.04
N ALA A 103 -31.02 17.54 -8.26
CA ALA A 103 -31.68 18.60 -7.51
C ALA A 103 -31.86 18.26 -6.01
N ARG A 104 -32.09 16.99 -5.66
CA ARG A 104 -32.08 16.51 -4.26
C ARG A 104 -30.66 16.49 -3.68
N VAL A 105 -29.67 16.06 -4.46
CA VAL A 105 -28.25 16.08 -4.06
C VAL A 105 -27.79 17.50 -3.71
N GLN A 106 -28.15 18.49 -4.53
CA GLN A 106 -27.82 19.90 -4.30
C GLN A 106 -28.57 20.53 -3.12
N LYS A 107 -29.70 19.96 -2.69
CA LYS A 107 -30.37 20.31 -1.41
C LYS A 107 -29.74 19.65 -0.18
N GLY A 108 -28.72 18.81 -0.35
CA GLY A 108 -28.10 18.05 0.73
C GLY A 108 -28.82 16.75 1.09
N GLU A 109 -29.88 16.37 0.36
CA GLU A 109 -30.67 15.16 0.63
C GLU A 109 -29.98 13.85 0.17
N ALA A 110 -28.86 13.94 -0.56
CA ALA A 110 -28.13 12.75 -1.00
C ALA A 110 -27.29 12.15 0.12
N PRO A 111 -27.48 10.86 0.46
CA PRO A 111 -26.71 10.20 1.50
C PRO A 111 -25.22 10.27 1.18
N GLU A 112 -24.47 10.91 2.08
CA GLU A 112 -23.01 11.00 2.04
C GLU A 112 -22.36 9.60 2.00
N GLU A 113 -23.02 8.64 2.63
CA GLU A 113 -22.74 7.20 2.59
C GLU A 113 -22.57 6.65 1.16
N LEU A 114 -23.49 6.93 0.23
CA LEU A 114 -23.40 6.44 -1.17
C LEU A 114 -22.16 6.97 -1.89
N PHE A 115 -21.75 8.21 -1.60
CA PHE A 115 -20.55 8.80 -2.18
C PHE A 115 -19.27 8.27 -1.52
N ARG A 116 -19.32 7.91 -0.24
CA ARG A 116 -18.23 7.21 0.47
C ARG A 116 -18.11 5.76 0.02
N GLU A 117 -19.21 5.08 -0.29
CA GLU A 117 -19.24 3.73 -0.88
C GLU A 117 -18.61 3.74 -2.29
N GLN A 118 -19.04 4.66 -3.17
CA GLN A 118 -18.46 4.85 -4.50
C GLN A 118 -16.92 5.01 -4.44
N LEU A 119 -16.42 5.69 -3.41
CA LEU A 119 -15.02 6.00 -3.21
C LEU A 119 -14.32 5.09 -2.18
N ALA A 120 -14.92 4.00 -1.71
CA ALA A 120 -14.42 3.23 -0.57
C ALA A 120 -12.97 2.75 -0.73
N ARG A 121 -12.59 2.38 -1.96
CA ARG A 121 -11.20 2.00 -2.32
C ARG A 121 -10.23 3.17 -2.23
N CYS A 122 -10.66 4.37 -2.61
CA CYS A 122 -9.89 5.61 -2.49
C CYS A 122 -9.75 6.03 -1.02
N TYR A 123 -10.79 5.88 -0.20
CA TYR A 123 -10.73 6.04 1.25
C TYR A 123 -9.74 5.07 1.91
N ALA A 124 -9.79 3.78 1.56
CA ALA A 124 -8.84 2.78 2.06
C ALA A 124 -7.39 3.14 1.68
N LEU A 125 -7.15 3.60 0.45
CA LEU A 125 -5.83 4.00 -0.03
C LEU A 125 -5.34 5.29 0.64
N PHE A 126 -6.04 6.41 0.44
CA PHE A 126 -5.57 7.75 0.82
C PHE A 126 -5.86 8.12 2.29
N LYS A 127 -6.73 7.38 2.98
CA LYS A 127 -7.31 7.70 4.31
C LYS A 127 -8.17 8.98 4.29
N GLU A 128 -8.92 9.18 5.38
CA GLU A 128 -9.90 10.26 5.53
C GLU A 128 -9.33 11.63 5.14
N GLU A 129 -8.21 12.05 5.73
CA GLU A 129 -7.57 13.33 5.43
C GLU A 129 -7.16 13.49 3.96
N GLY A 130 -6.70 12.40 3.32
CA GLY A 130 -6.26 12.43 1.94
C GLY A 130 -7.45 12.59 0.99
N MET A 131 -8.56 11.91 1.29
CA MET A 131 -9.83 12.06 0.57
C MET A 131 -10.49 13.42 0.84
N GLU A 132 -10.39 13.96 2.06
CA GLU A 132 -10.88 15.29 2.39
C GLU A 132 -10.15 16.36 1.56
N ARG A 133 -8.81 16.26 1.44
CA ARG A 133 -8.01 17.12 0.55
C ARG A 133 -8.40 16.96 -0.92
N ILE A 134 -8.54 15.73 -1.43
CA ILE A 134 -8.98 15.46 -2.81
C ILE A 134 -10.36 16.10 -3.08
N ARG A 135 -11.34 15.93 -2.19
CA ARG A 135 -12.69 16.48 -2.35
C ARG A 135 -12.72 18.00 -2.25
N LYS A 136 -11.99 18.60 -1.32
CA LYS A 136 -11.95 20.06 -1.17
C LYS A 136 -11.20 20.75 -2.31
N SER A 137 -10.32 20.04 -3.02
CA SER A 137 -9.53 20.61 -4.11
C SER A 137 -10.36 21.05 -5.32
N LYS A 138 -9.84 22.07 -6.01
CA LYS A 138 -10.26 22.54 -7.33
C LYS A 138 -9.17 22.25 -8.36
N VAL A 139 -9.51 21.48 -9.38
CA VAL A 139 -8.57 21.13 -10.47
C VAL A 139 -9.07 21.67 -11.80
N VAL A 140 -8.20 22.33 -12.56
CA VAL A 140 -8.48 22.76 -13.94
C VAL A 140 -7.75 21.87 -14.94
N VAL A 141 -8.46 21.44 -15.99
CA VAL A 141 -7.92 20.70 -17.12
C VAL A 141 -8.00 21.58 -18.37
N VAL A 142 -6.85 21.97 -18.90
CA VAL A 142 -6.72 22.82 -20.09
C VAL A 142 -6.35 21.94 -21.29
N GLY A 143 -7.24 21.89 -22.30
CA GLY A 143 -7.17 20.95 -23.42
C GLY A 143 -7.91 19.65 -23.14
N CYS A 144 -9.17 19.55 -23.56
CA CYS A 144 -10.04 18.39 -23.37
C CYS A 144 -9.88 17.33 -24.49
N GLY A 145 -8.67 17.22 -25.05
CA GLY A 145 -8.34 16.23 -26.07
C GLY A 145 -8.22 14.80 -25.53
N GLY A 146 -7.52 13.95 -26.29
CA GLY A 146 -7.27 12.54 -25.93
C GLY A 146 -6.43 12.31 -24.67
N VAL A 147 -5.93 13.36 -24.03
CA VAL A 147 -5.23 13.31 -22.74
C VAL A 147 -6.12 13.88 -21.64
N GLY A 148 -6.55 15.15 -21.76
CA GLY A 148 -7.33 15.83 -20.71
C GLY A 148 -8.68 15.19 -20.42
N SER A 149 -9.35 14.59 -21.42
CA SER A 149 -10.60 13.84 -21.19
C SER A 149 -10.40 12.61 -20.29
N TRP A 150 -9.27 11.91 -20.42
CA TRP A 150 -8.90 10.78 -19.56
C TRP A 150 -8.36 11.21 -18.19
N ALA A 151 -7.73 12.37 -18.09
CA ALA A 151 -7.36 12.95 -16.80
C ALA A 151 -8.62 13.33 -16.01
N ALA A 152 -9.51 14.14 -16.60
CA ALA A 152 -10.73 14.63 -15.96
C ALA A 152 -11.66 13.51 -15.48
N ILE A 153 -11.91 12.49 -16.31
CA ILE A 153 -12.78 11.37 -15.93
C ILE A 153 -12.21 10.61 -14.72
N MET A 154 -10.89 10.46 -14.62
CA MET A 154 -10.27 9.70 -13.53
C MET A 154 -10.07 10.52 -12.25
N LEU A 155 -9.94 11.84 -12.34
CA LEU A 155 -10.03 12.74 -11.18
C LEU A 155 -11.40 12.64 -10.50
N VAL A 156 -12.48 12.76 -11.28
CA VAL A 156 -13.87 12.70 -10.76
C VAL A 156 -14.20 11.31 -10.20
N ARG A 157 -13.78 10.23 -10.90
CA ARG A 157 -13.89 8.85 -10.38
C ARG A 157 -13.09 8.59 -9.11
N SER A 158 -12.08 9.43 -8.81
CA SER A 158 -11.26 9.34 -7.59
C SER A 158 -11.69 10.33 -6.49
N GLY A 159 -12.79 11.07 -6.70
CA GLY A 159 -13.42 11.91 -5.68
C GLY A 159 -13.11 13.41 -5.75
N VAL A 160 -12.46 13.92 -6.81
CA VAL A 160 -12.39 15.37 -7.04
C VAL A 160 -13.80 15.88 -7.39
N THR A 161 -14.37 16.74 -6.54
CA THR A 161 -15.72 17.27 -6.76
C THR A 161 -15.75 18.60 -7.52
N ASN A 162 -14.68 19.39 -7.51
CA ASN A 162 -14.65 20.69 -8.20
C ASN A 162 -13.69 20.62 -9.39
N ILE A 163 -14.22 20.64 -10.62
CA ILE A 163 -13.40 20.53 -11.83
C ILE A 163 -13.77 21.59 -12.87
N ARG A 164 -12.77 22.36 -13.32
CA ARG A 164 -12.89 23.28 -14.46
C ARG A 164 -12.34 22.64 -15.72
N LEU A 165 -13.08 22.75 -16.82
CA LEU A 165 -12.70 22.23 -18.13
C LEU A 165 -12.55 23.41 -19.10
N VAL A 166 -11.39 23.55 -19.74
CA VAL A 166 -11.11 24.63 -20.70
C VAL A 166 -10.72 24.02 -22.04
N ASP A 167 -11.62 24.12 -23.03
CA ASP A 167 -11.37 23.77 -24.43
C ASP A 167 -12.42 24.44 -25.34
N PHE A 168 -11.97 25.01 -26.46
CA PHE A 168 -12.81 25.70 -27.45
C PHE A 168 -13.31 24.78 -28.58
N ASP A 169 -12.72 23.58 -28.70
CA ASP A 169 -12.99 22.64 -29.79
C ASP A 169 -14.32 21.90 -29.68
N ARG A 170 -14.70 21.30 -30.81
CA ARG A 170 -15.85 20.39 -30.93
C ARG A 170 -15.40 18.94 -31.11
N VAL A 171 -16.27 18.02 -30.73
CA VAL A 171 -16.11 16.58 -30.98
C VAL A 171 -16.20 16.34 -32.49
N THR A 172 -15.13 15.79 -33.06
CA THR A 172 -15.06 15.35 -34.47
C THR A 172 -15.15 13.82 -34.57
N MET A 173 -15.45 13.29 -35.76
CA MET A 173 -15.30 11.84 -36.03
C MET A 173 -13.87 11.36 -35.70
N SER A 174 -12.85 12.17 -36.03
CA SER A 174 -11.45 11.90 -35.71
C SER A 174 -11.09 12.04 -34.23
N SER A 175 -12.00 12.47 -33.35
CA SER A 175 -11.80 12.51 -31.88
C SER A 175 -12.14 11.18 -31.20
N LEU A 176 -13.04 10.40 -31.81
CA LEU A 176 -13.64 9.19 -31.21
C LEU A 176 -12.63 8.06 -30.98
N ASN A 177 -11.45 8.10 -31.62
CA ASN A 177 -10.40 7.08 -31.42
C ASN A 177 -9.61 7.24 -30.10
N ARG A 178 -9.80 8.35 -29.36
CA ARG A 178 -8.98 8.68 -28.17
C ARG A 178 -9.67 9.52 -27.09
N HIS A 179 -10.81 10.17 -27.35
CA HIS A 179 -11.49 11.02 -26.38
C HIS A 179 -12.35 10.20 -25.41
N ALA A 180 -12.12 10.32 -24.10
CA ALA A 180 -12.62 9.38 -23.08
C ALA A 180 -14.15 9.21 -23.01
N THR A 181 -14.92 10.27 -23.34
CA THR A 181 -16.37 10.31 -23.14
C THR A 181 -17.19 10.63 -24.39
N ALA A 182 -16.56 10.70 -25.57
CA ALA A 182 -17.26 11.13 -26.79
C ALA A 182 -17.78 9.93 -27.58
N THR A 183 -19.06 9.97 -27.94
CA THR A 183 -19.74 8.97 -28.76
C THR A 183 -20.07 9.52 -30.16
N LEU A 184 -20.57 8.66 -31.04
CA LEU A 184 -21.09 9.07 -32.36
C LEU A 184 -22.22 10.12 -32.26
N GLY A 185 -22.98 10.14 -31.16
CA GLY A 185 -24.05 11.12 -30.93
C GLY A 185 -23.54 12.51 -30.55
N ASP A 186 -22.31 12.61 -30.02
CA ASP A 186 -21.73 13.86 -29.54
C ASP A 186 -21.04 14.66 -30.65
N VAL A 187 -20.92 14.12 -31.86
CA VAL A 187 -20.23 14.77 -32.98
C VAL A 187 -20.87 16.12 -33.31
N GLY A 188 -20.05 17.17 -33.34
CA GLY A 188 -20.45 18.58 -33.49
C GLY A 188 -20.79 19.31 -32.19
N LEU A 189 -20.93 18.61 -31.05
CA LEU A 189 -21.00 19.26 -29.72
C LEU A 189 -19.62 19.78 -29.28
N SER A 190 -19.59 20.71 -28.33
CA SER A 190 -18.33 21.13 -27.69
C SER A 190 -17.78 20.02 -26.79
N LYS A 191 -16.45 19.84 -26.79
CA LYS A 191 -15.78 18.82 -25.96
C LYS A 191 -16.09 19.00 -24.48
N VAL A 192 -16.01 20.23 -23.95
CA VAL A 192 -16.27 20.50 -22.53
C VAL A 192 -17.73 20.20 -22.14
N GLN A 193 -18.68 20.37 -23.05
CA GLN A 193 -20.09 20.05 -22.79
C GLN A 193 -20.35 18.54 -22.84
N ALA A 194 -19.78 17.83 -23.82
CA ALA A 194 -19.85 16.36 -23.89
C ALA A 194 -19.19 15.71 -22.66
N MET A 195 -18.06 16.26 -22.20
CA MET A 195 -17.44 15.86 -20.94
C MET A 195 -18.29 16.20 -19.74
N LYS A 196 -18.84 17.41 -19.62
CA LYS A 196 -19.72 17.81 -18.51
C LYS A 196 -20.89 16.83 -18.34
N GLN A 197 -21.61 16.53 -19.42
CA GLN A 197 -22.72 15.56 -19.38
C GLN A 197 -22.28 14.16 -18.97
N ALA A 198 -21.05 13.74 -19.28
CA ALA A 198 -20.52 12.44 -18.88
C ALA A 198 -20.03 12.41 -17.42
N LEU A 199 -19.35 13.46 -16.96
CA LEU A 199 -18.85 13.56 -15.57
C LEU A 199 -20.00 13.65 -14.56
N GLU A 200 -21.04 14.43 -14.86
CA GLU A 200 -22.23 14.55 -14.00
C GLU A 200 -23.07 13.26 -13.93
N ARG A 201 -22.91 12.33 -14.88
CA ARG A 201 -23.46 10.96 -14.80
C ARG A 201 -22.57 10.00 -14.00
N ILE A 202 -21.30 10.34 -13.79
CA ILE A 202 -20.31 9.53 -13.06
C ILE A 202 -20.31 9.84 -11.57
N SER A 203 -20.55 11.09 -11.18
CA SER A 203 -20.75 11.47 -9.78
C SER A 203 -21.86 12.50 -9.62
N LEU A 204 -22.74 12.27 -8.65
CA LEU A 204 -23.80 13.23 -8.31
C LEU A 204 -23.28 14.47 -7.56
N LYS A 205 -22.06 14.41 -6.99
CA LYS A 205 -21.44 15.50 -6.21
C LYS A 205 -20.38 16.29 -6.99
N VAL A 206 -20.21 16.07 -8.31
CA VAL A 206 -19.27 16.86 -9.11
C VAL A 206 -19.91 18.18 -9.60
N GLU A 207 -19.22 19.28 -9.37
CA GLU A 207 -19.45 20.57 -9.99
C GLU A 207 -18.48 20.75 -11.16
N VAL A 208 -19.02 20.84 -12.38
CA VAL A 208 -18.23 20.98 -13.61
C VAL A 208 -18.39 22.38 -14.19
N ASP A 209 -17.33 23.17 -14.09
CA ASP A 209 -17.22 24.49 -14.71
C ASP A 209 -16.67 24.35 -16.14
N ALA A 210 -17.57 24.32 -17.13
CA ALA A 210 -17.23 24.09 -18.53
C ALA A 210 -17.05 25.42 -19.29
N ARG A 211 -15.82 25.70 -19.73
CA ARG A 211 -15.44 26.92 -20.47
C ARG A 211 -15.13 26.58 -21.92
N GLU A 212 -16.01 27.04 -22.82
CA GLU A 212 -15.82 27.00 -24.28
C GLU A 212 -14.87 28.12 -24.75
N GLU A 213 -13.72 28.23 -24.10
CA GLU A 213 -12.73 29.30 -24.24
C GLU A 213 -11.35 28.71 -24.59
N LEU A 214 -10.57 29.43 -25.40
CA LEU A 214 -9.14 29.15 -25.58
C LEU A 214 -8.37 29.80 -24.42
N TRP A 215 -7.41 29.09 -23.83
CA TRP A 215 -6.53 29.70 -22.83
C TRP A 215 -5.59 30.71 -23.50
N THR A 216 -5.61 31.96 -23.04
CA THR A 216 -4.70 33.02 -23.42
C THR A 216 -3.86 33.45 -22.20
N LYS A 217 -2.76 34.15 -22.43
CA LYS A 217 -1.93 34.70 -21.35
C LYS A 217 -2.65 35.82 -20.61
N GLU A 218 -3.53 36.53 -21.31
CA GLU A 218 -4.31 37.68 -20.85
C GLU A 218 -5.49 37.24 -19.98
N ASP A 219 -6.22 36.20 -20.37
CA ASP A 219 -7.30 35.57 -19.60
C ASP A 219 -6.79 34.57 -18.54
N GLY A 220 -5.47 34.39 -18.43
CA GLY A 220 -4.85 33.37 -17.59
C GLY A 220 -5.35 33.36 -16.15
N GLY A 221 -5.45 34.53 -15.52
CA GLY A 221 -5.91 34.64 -14.12
C GLY A 221 -7.38 34.32 -13.94
N LYS A 222 -8.25 34.80 -14.84
CA LYS A 222 -9.69 34.48 -14.89
C LYS A 222 -9.95 32.97 -14.95
N LEU A 223 -9.06 32.22 -15.59
CA LEU A 223 -9.20 30.78 -15.80
C LEU A 223 -8.47 29.91 -14.75
N LEU A 224 -7.46 30.43 -14.05
CA LEU A 224 -6.55 29.63 -13.21
C LEU A 224 -6.40 30.08 -11.75
N ASP A 225 -6.57 31.37 -11.42
CA ASP A 225 -6.12 31.90 -10.11
C ASP A 225 -6.88 31.35 -8.90
N ASP A 226 -8.09 30.81 -9.10
CA ASP A 226 -8.89 30.19 -8.03
C ASP A 226 -8.74 28.66 -7.92
N MET A 227 -7.77 28.06 -8.62
CA MET A 227 -7.55 26.61 -8.73
C MET A 227 -6.33 26.12 -7.91
N ASP A 228 -6.45 24.97 -7.25
CA ASP A 228 -5.35 24.35 -6.50
C ASP A 228 -4.34 23.62 -7.42
N PHE A 229 -4.79 23.17 -8.59
CA PHE A 229 -3.98 22.39 -9.53
C PHE A 229 -4.38 22.60 -11.00
N VAL A 230 -3.38 22.70 -11.86
CA VAL A 230 -3.51 22.78 -13.32
C VAL A 230 -3.02 21.48 -13.98
N ILE A 231 -3.84 20.88 -14.85
CA ILE A 231 -3.41 19.87 -15.81
C ILE A 231 -3.36 20.51 -17.20
N ASP A 232 -2.16 20.58 -17.76
CA ASP A 232 -1.91 21.08 -19.12
C ASP A 232 -1.86 19.92 -20.13
N ALA A 233 -2.91 19.82 -20.94
CA ALA A 233 -3.05 18.87 -22.04
C ALA A 233 -3.15 19.57 -23.41
N ILE A 234 -2.62 20.80 -23.53
CA ILE A 234 -2.53 21.58 -24.78
C ILE A 234 -1.54 20.94 -25.76
N ASP A 235 -1.84 21.00 -27.07
CA ASP A 235 -0.98 20.51 -28.16
C ASP A 235 -0.18 21.61 -28.90
N ASN A 236 -0.71 22.84 -29.05
CA ASN A 236 0.06 23.99 -29.55
C ASN A 236 1.21 24.33 -28.58
N ILE A 237 2.41 24.57 -29.13
CA ILE A 237 3.65 24.78 -28.35
C ILE A 237 3.66 26.15 -27.67
N THR A 238 3.24 27.21 -28.38
CA THR A 238 3.27 28.61 -27.92
C THR A 238 2.36 28.79 -26.70
N THR A 239 1.08 28.43 -26.82
CA THR A 239 0.09 28.49 -25.74
C THR A 239 0.48 27.63 -24.55
N LYS A 240 1.00 26.42 -24.79
CA LYS A 240 1.53 25.52 -23.75
C LYS A 240 2.69 26.14 -22.98
N VAL A 241 3.66 26.71 -23.68
CA VAL A 241 4.83 27.35 -23.07
C VAL A 241 4.41 28.57 -22.25
N ASP A 242 3.46 29.38 -22.70
CA ASP A 242 2.98 30.54 -21.95
C ASP A 242 2.12 30.15 -20.74
N LEU A 243 1.32 29.09 -20.82
CA LEU A 243 0.62 28.49 -19.66
C LEU A 243 1.63 28.06 -18.58
N LEU A 244 2.72 27.40 -18.98
CA LEU A 244 3.75 26.92 -18.05
C LEU A 244 4.57 28.07 -17.45
N LYS A 245 4.88 29.13 -18.21
CA LYS A 245 5.43 30.39 -17.67
C LYS A 245 4.47 31.01 -16.65
N TYR A 246 3.17 31.08 -16.97
CA TYR A 246 2.15 31.68 -16.11
C TYR A 246 2.04 30.95 -14.77
N CYS A 247 1.91 29.61 -14.80
CA CYS A 247 1.85 28.79 -13.59
C CYS A 247 3.11 28.93 -12.74
N HIS A 248 4.30 28.91 -13.36
CA HIS A 248 5.58 29.07 -12.66
C HIS A 248 5.71 30.47 -12.00
N ALA A 249 5.27 31.53 -12.68
CA ALA A 249 5.30 32.90 -12.14
C ALA A 249 4.36 33.09 -10.94
N HIS A 250 3.15 32.55 -11.01
CA HIS A 250 2.11 32.65 -9.96
C HIS A 250 2.21 31.55 -8.90
N LYS A 251 3.16 30.60 -9.05
CA LYS A 251 3.40 29.44 -8.17
C LYS A 251 2.21 28.45 -8.10
N LEU A 252 1.40 28.40 -9.16
CA LEU A 252 0.32 27.42 -9.30
C LEU A 252 0.92 26.02 -9.51
N LYS A 253 0.39 24.99 -8.83
CA LYS A 253 0.80 23.61 -9.07
C LYS A 253 0.34 23.18 -10.47
N VAL A 254 1.25 22.65 -11.28
CA VAL A 254 0.96 22.22 -12.65
C VAL A 254 1.62 20.89 -12.97
N ILE A 255 0.95 20.05 -13.76
CA ILE A 255 1.58 18.95 -14.51
C ILE A 255 1.21 19.06 -15.99
N SER A 256 2.18 18.78 -16.87
CA SER A 256 2.03 18.96 -18.33
C SER A 256 2.20 17.66 -19.10
N SER A 257 1.34 17.41 -20.10
CA SER A 257 1.48 16.31 -21.05
C SER A 257 2.37 16.70 -22.23
N MET A 258 3.39 15.87 -22.50
CA MET A 258 4.27 15.99 -23.66
C MET A 258 3.76 15.12 -24.85
N GLY A 259 4.64 14.72 -25.77
CA GLY A 259 4.29 14.08 -27.03
C GLY A 259 3.78 12.62 -26.88
N ALA A 260 2.49 12.41 -27.09
CA ALA A 260 1.83 11.10 -27.15
C ALA A 260 1.47 10.60 -28.57
N GLY A 261 1.78 11.38 -29.62
CA GLY A 261 1.58 11.00 -31.03
C GLY A 261 2.79 10.29 -31.64
N SER A 262 2.56 9.49 -32.69
CA SER A 262 3.56 8.63 -33.37
C SER A 262 4.32 7.67 -32.45
N LYS A 263 3.65 7.20 -31.38
CA LYS A 263 4.17 6.30 -30.34
C LYS A 263 3.22 5.11 -30.13
N LEU A 264 3.77 3.97 -29.72
CA LEU A 264 3.11 2.68 -29.63
C LEU A 264 3.34 1.95 -28.29
N ASP A 265 4.41 2.27 -27.56
CA ASP A 265 4.84 1.55 -26.35
C ASP A 265 4.40 2.26 -25.06
N PRO A 266 3.37 1.74 -24.35
CA PRO A 266 2.92 2.33 -23.10
C PRO A 266 3.88 2.11 -21.94
N THR A 267 4.82 1.16 -22.02
CA THR A 267 5.75 0.83 -20.92
C THR A 267 6.85 1.88 -20.75
N ARG A 268 7.05 2.73 -21.76
CA ARG A 268 8.05 3.81 -21.79
C ARG A 268 7.51 5.17 -21.30
N ILE A 269 6.22 5.24 -20.95
CA ILE A 269 5.58 6.41 -20.34
C ILE A 269 6.05 6.56 -18.89
N GLN A 270 6.45 7.77 -18.51
CA GLN A 270 6.83 8.11 -17.14
C GLN A 270 6.56 9.59 -16.83
N ILE A 271 6.76 9.95 -15.56
CA ILE A 271 6.64 11.32 -15.05
C ILE A 271 8.01 11.78 -14.58
N SER A 272 8.52 12.91 -15.07
CA SER A 272 9.78 13.50 -14.60
C SER A 272 9.74 15.03 -14.66
N ASP A 273 10.79 15.70 -14.19
CA ASP A 273 10.93 17.14 -14.45
C ASP A 273 11.24 17.40 -15.94
N ILE A 274 10.73 18.51 -16.49
CA ILE A 274 10.98 18.93 -17.88
C ILE A 274 12.47 18.97 -18.25
N SER A 275 13.38 19.23 -17.30
CA SER A 275 14.83 19.22 -17.55
C SER A 275 15.39 17.83 -17.86
N CYS A 276 14.75 16.76 -17.39
CA CYS A 276 15.19 15.37 -17.50
C CYS A 276 14.68 14.64 -18.75
N THR A 277 13.68 15.17 -19.46
CA THR A 277 13.03 14.45 -20.58
C THR A 277 13.95 14.22 -21.77
N ALA A 278 13.83 13.05 -22.39
CA ALA A 278 14.68 12.57 -23.49
C ALA A 278 13.83 11.96 -24.61
N GLU A 279 14.37 11.98 -25.84
CA GLU A 279 13.78 11.37 -27.06
C GLU A 279 12.35 11.84 -27.44
N ASP A 280 11.86 12.92 -26.83
CA ASP A 280 10.55 13.53 -27.09
C ASP A 280 10.71 14.95 -27.69
N SER A 281 10.16 15.16 -28.89
CA SER A 281 10.34 16.38 -29.69
C SER A 281 9.56 17.58 -29.14
N LEU A 282 8.34 17.36 -28.64
CA LEU A 282 7.54 18.40 -27.98
C LEU A 282 8.23 18.87 -26.69
N SER A 283 8.69 17.93 -25.87
CA SER A 283 9.47 18.20 -24.66
C SER A 283 10.73 19.01 -24.94
N ARG A 284 11.46 18.66 -26.03
CA ARG A 284 12.64 19.41 -26.48
C ARG A 284 12.29 20.86 -26.84
N ALA A 285 11.22 21.08 -27.61
CA ALA A 285 10.78 22.42 -28.02
C ALA A 285 10.33 23.26 -26.81
N VAL A 286 9.44 22.71 -25.97
CA VAL A 286 8.92 23.35 -24.75
C VAL A 286 10.07 23.72 -23.80
N ARG A 287 10.99 22.77 -23.52
CA ARG A 287 12.18 23.02 -22.68
C ARG A 287 13.08 24.13 -23.22
N VAL A 288 13.29 24.20 -24.54
CA VAL A 288 14.12 25.25 -25.15
C VAL A 288 13.49 26.62 -24.96
N GLN A 289 12.17 26.76 -25.14
CA GLN A 289 11.49 28.03 -24.92
C GLN A 289 11.41 28.41 -23.42
N LEU A 290 11.15 27.45 -22.53
CA LEU A 290 11.16 27.68 -21.08
C LEU A 290 12.55 28.15 -20.59
N ARG A 291 13.63 27.53 -21.07
CA ARG A 291 15.02 27.95 -20.77
C ARG A 291 15.34 29.35 -21.28
N LYS A 292 14.84 29.75 -22.47
CA LYS A 292 14.94 31.13 -22.96
C LYS A 292 14.22 32.13 -22.05
N ALA A 293 13.19 31.70 -21.31
CA ALA A 293 12.49 32.48 -20.29
C ALA A 293 13.06 32.31 -18.86
N GLY A 294 14.25 31.72 -18.71
CA GLY A 294 14.92 31.52 -17.42
C GLY A 294 14.45 30.30 -16.61
N ILE A 295 13.46 29.55 -17.09
CA ILE A 295 12.89 28.38 -16.40
C ILE A 295 13.66 27.12 -16.84
N ALA A 296 14.59 26.67 -15.99
CA ALA A 296 15.48 25.55 -16.30
C ALA A 296 14.93 24.16 -15.91
N SER A 297 14.14 24.12 -14.83
CA SER A 297 13.54 22.96 -14.15
C SER A 297 12.45 23.46 -13.19
N GLY A 298 11.72 22.55 -12.52
CA GLY A 298 10.65 22.84 -11.57
C GLY A 298 9.24 22.62 -12.12
N ILE A 299 9.10 21.89 -13.23
CA ILE A 299 7.82 21.60 -13.89
C ILE A 299 7.74 20.09 -14.16
N PRO A 300 6.87 19.34 -13.45
CA PRO A 300 6.67 17.91 -13.70
C PRO A 300 5.88 17.70 -14.99
N VAL A 301 6.28 16.71 -15.78
CA VAL A 301 5.68 16.40 -17.08
C VAL A 301 5.53 14.90 -17.30
N VAL A 302 4.46 14.51 -17.99
CA VAL A 302 4.25 13.15 -18.48
C VAL A 302 4.80 13.05 -19.91
N TYR A 303 5.71 12.12 -20.14
CA TYR A 303 6.32 11.87 -21.46
C TYR A 303 6.63 10.39 -21.66
N SER A 304 6.96 10.00 -22.90
CA SER A 304 7.50 8.66 -23.21
C SER A 304 8.88 8.79 -23.86
N THR A 305 9.81 7.91 -23.49
CA THR A 305 11.16 7.82 -24.07
C THR A 305 11.21 7.04 -25.38
N GLU A 306 10.06 6.56 -25.86
CA GLU A 306 9.93 6.03 -27.21
C GLU A 306 10.20 7.16 -28.22
N GLN A 307 11.15 6.91 -29.14
CA GLN A 307 11.35 7.77 -30.29
C GLN A 307 10.14 7.63 -31.22
N PRO A 308 9.64 8.72 -31.83
CA PRO A 308 8.58 8.62 -32.84
C PRO A 308 8.97 7.65 -33.96
N VAL A 309 8.08 6.73 -34.31
CA VAL A 309 8.35 5.69 -35.33
C VAL A 309 8.63 6.36 -36.69
N GLU A 310 9.80 6.07 -37.27
CA GLU A 310 10.39 6.85 -38.38
C GLU A 310 9.54 6.79 -39.67
N ASP A 311 8.91 5.65 -39.96
CA ASP A 311 8.06 5.47 -41.15
C ASP A 311 6.69 6.18 -41.08
N ILE A 312 6.29 6.72 -39.91
CA ILE A 312 4.97 7.34 -39.72
C ILE A 312 4.91 8.74 -40.35
N LYS A 313 4.56 8.77 -41.64
CA LYS A 313 4.20 9.98 -42.37
C LYS A 313 2.92 10.62 -41.82
N LEU A 314 2.82 11.94 -41.93
CA LEU A 314 1.59 12.68 -41.64
C LEU A 314 0.47 12.23 -42.58
N LEU A 315 -0.77 12.19 -42.08
CA LEU A 315 -1.93 11.84 -42.90
C LEU A 315 -2.07 12.84 -44.08
N PRO A 316 -2.39 12.36 -45.29
CA PRO A 316 -2.66 13.25 -46.41
C PRO A 316 -3.96 14.03 -46.16
N LEU A 317 -3.96 15.31 -46.52
CA LEU A 317 -5.17 16.13 -46.63
C LEU A 317 -6.04 15.58 -47.77
N SER A 318 -7.35 15.69 -47.64
CA SER A 318 -8.27 15.40 -48.76
C SER A 318 -8.05 16.39 -49.91
N GLU A 319 -8.42 16.01 -51.14
CA GLU A 319 -8.27 16.91 -52.29
C GLU A 319 -9.09 18.20 -52.09
N GLU A 320 -10.31 18.09 -51.55
CA GLU A 320 -11.15 19.23 -51.15
C GLU A 320 -10.51 20.15 -50.10
N GLU A 321 -9.56 19.69 -49.30
CA GLU A 321 -8.83 20.52 -48.33
C GLU A 321 -7.61 21.19 -48.97
N LYS A 322 -6.98 20.56 -49.97
CA LYS A 322 -5.91 21.17 -50.78
C LYS A 322 -6.44 22.28 -51.68
N GLU A 323 -7.66 22.15 -52.19
CA GLU A 323 -8.33 23.15 -53.02
C GLU A 323 -8.71 24.44 -52.26
N LYS A 324 -8.78 24.39 -50.92
CA LYS A 324 -9.27 25.50 -50.08
C LYS A 324 -8.24 26.60 -49.77
N GLY A 325 -6.98 26.44 -50.18
CA GLY A 325 -5.94 27.46 -49.99
C GLY A 325 -4.60 26.87 -49.54
N ASN A 326 -3.67 27.74 -49.15
CA ASN A 326 -2.38 27.30 -48.64
C ASN A 326 -2.55 26.66 -47.26
N VAL A 327 -1.70 25.69 -46.90
CA VAL A 327 -1.97 24.79 -45.76
C VAL A 327 -2.11 25.52 -44.42
N GLN A 328 -1.46 26.68 -44.26
CA GLN A 328 -1.54 27.52 -43.06
C GLN A 328 -2.84 28.34 -42.95
N GLU A 329 -3.51 28.60 -44.07
CA GLU A 329 -4.72 29.44 -44.17
C GLU A 329 -6.01 28.66 -43.84
N LEU A 330 -5.92 27.34 -43.69
CA LEU A 330 -7.05 26.44 -43.43
C LEU A 330 -7.52 26.43 -41.97
N THR A 331 -6.76 27.05 -41.06
CA THR A 331 -7.08 27.16 -39.63
C THR A 331 -7.43 28.60 -39.23
N PRO A 332 -8.34 28.84 -38.27
CA PRO A 332 -8.69 30.20 -37.82
C PRO A 332 -7.57 31.01 -37.14
N PHE A 333 -6.40 30.40 -36.95
CA PHE A 333 -5.20 30.96 -36.33
C PHE A 333 -3.97 30.39 -37.03
N ASP A 334 -2.97 31.23 -37.30
CA ASP A 334 -1.77 30.87 -38.10
C ASP A 334 -0.87 29.80 -37.45
N ASP A 335 -0.97 29.68 -36.11
CA ASP A 335 -0.09 28.85 -35.27
C ASP A 335 -0.67 27.44 -34.98
N PHE A 336 -1.81 27.08 -35.60
CA PHE A 336 -2.51 25.81 -35.32
C PHE A 336 -2.08 24.67 -36.26
N ARG A 337 -1.97 23.44 -35.73
CA ARG A 337 -1.33 22.34 -36.46
C ARG A 337 -2.29 21.64 -37.43
N VAL A 338 -2.35 22.13 -38.66
CA VAL A 338 -3.22 21.62 -39.74
C VAL A 338 -2.97 20.14 -40.08
N ARG A 339 -1.76 19.60 -39.89
CA ARG A 339 -1.43 18.19 -40.14
C ARG A 339 -1.34 17.36 -38.85
N ILE A 340 -2.33 16.50 -38.66
CA ILE A 340 -2.46 15.58 -37.52
C ILE A 340 -1.37 14.50 -37.58
N LEU A 341 -0.59 14.35 -36.50
CA LEU A 341 0.24 13.15 -36.29
C LEU A 341 -0.67 11.95 -36.01
N PRO A 342 -0.45 10.77 -36.61
CA PRO A 342 -1.16 9.55 -36.22
C PRO A 342 -1.02 9.28 -34.71
N VAL A 343 -2.15 8.93 -34.06
CA VAL A 343 -2.23 8.68 -32.62
C VAL A 343 -2.88 7.33 -32.36
N PHE A 344 -2.15 6.41 -31.74
CA PHE A 344 -2.71 5.17 -31.21
C PHE A 344 -3.43 5.48 -29.88
N GLY A 345 -4.76 5.33 -29.86
CA GLY A 345 -5.65 5.81 -28.79
C GLY A 345 -5.23 5.50 -27.33
N PRO A 346 -4.68 4.32 -27.00
CA PRO A 346 -4.23 4.01 -25.64
C PRO A 346 -3.13 4.94 -25.11
N LEU A 347 -2.21 5.44 -25.94
CA LEU A 347 -1.07 6.25 -25.50
C LEU A 347 -1.50 7.56 -24.82
N PRO A 348 -2.22 8.49 -25.49
CA PRO A 348 -2.67 9.73 -24.83
C PRO A 348 -3.63 9.45 -23.66
N SER A 349 -4.40 8.36 -23.72
CA SER A 349 -5.25 7.91 -22.62
C SER A 349 -4.41 7.62 -21.37
N ILE A 350 -3.33 6.84 -21.51
CA ILE A 350 -2.41 6.50 -20.41
C ILE A 350 -1.61 7.72 -19.94
N PHE A 351 -1.27 8.68 -20.83
CA PHE A 351 -0.71 9.97 -20.40
C PHE A 351 -1.70 10.72 -19.48
N GLY A 352 -3.00 10.75 -19.82
CA GLY A 352 -4.04 11.38 -19.01
C GLY A 352 -4.23 10.70 -17.65
N LEU A 353 -4.21 9.37 -17.61
CA LEU A 353 -4.25 8.58 -16.38
C LEU A 353 -3.03 8.84 -15.48
N ASN A 354 -1.82 8.95 -16.05
CA ASN A 354 -0.61 9.31 -15.32
C ASN A 354 -0.70 10.72 -14.72
N ALA A 355 -1.22 11.70 -15.47
CA ALA A 355 -1.42 13.06 -14.99
C ALA A 355 -2.42 13.09 -13.81
N ALA A 356 -3.56 12.42 -13.92
CA ALA A 356 -4.54 12.31 -12.84
C ALA A 356 -3.96 11.61 -11.59
N ALA A 357 -3.23 10.51 -11.76
CA ALA A 357 -2.60 9.79 -10.65
C ALA A 357 -1.58 10.67 -9.90
N TYR A 358 -0.76 11.45 -10.61
CA TYR A 358 0.16 12.40 -9.99
C TYR A 358 -0.57 13.48 -9.18
N VAL A 359 -1.61 14.09 -9.75
CA VAL A 359 -2.41 15.13 -9.08
C VAL A 359 -3.08 14.59 -7.82
N LEU A 360 -3.67 13.40 -7.86
CA LEU A 360 -4.30 12.76 -6.69
C LEU A 360 -3.29 12.45 -5.58
N CYS A 361 -2.10 11.95 -5.94
CA CYS A 361 -1.01 11.70 -4.98
C CYS A 361 -0.49 13.00 -4.35
N GLU A 362 -0.28 14.05 -5.14
CA GLU A 362 0.21 15.36 -4.69
C GLU A 362 -0.81 16.11 -3.82
N ILE A 363 -2.11 16.04 -4.14
CA ILE A 363 -3.20 16.66 -3.34
C ILE A 363 -3.49 15.88 -2.06
N SER A 364 -3.50 14.53 -2.10
CA SER A 364 -3.73 13.71 -0.91
C SER A 364 -2.62 13.79 0.14
N GLY A 365 -1.50 14.46 -0.16
CA GLY A 365 -0.34 14.55 0.72
C GLY A 365 0.54 13.29 0.71
N ARG A 366 0.45 12.47 -0.36
CA ARG A 366 1.29 11.30 -0.60
C ARG A 366 1.94 11.40 -1.99
N PRO A 367 2.82 12.38 -2.22
CA PRO A 367 3.45 12.59 -3.52
C PRO A 367 4.22 11.34 -3.99
N ILE A 368 4.34 11.17 -5.31
CA ILE A 368 5.04 10.02 -5.90
C ILE A 368 6.54 10.12 -5.62
N ALA A 369 6.96 9.52 -4.51
CA ALA A 369 8.33 9.58 -4.02
C ALA A 369 9.27 8.73 -4.88
N ASN A 370 10.09 9.40 -5.69
CA ASN A 370 10.95 8.80 -6.73
C ASN A 370 10.13 8.19 -7.88
N PRO A 371 9.74 8.98 -8.91
CA PRO A 371 9.31 8.39 -10.17
C PRO A 371 10.39 7.46 -10.73
N LEU A 372 9.96 6.43 -11.48
CA LEU A 372 10.88 5.48 -12.08
C LEU A 372 11.84 6.21 -13.04
N TRP A 373 13.10 5.80 -12.96
CA TRP A 373 14.23 6.39 -13.66
C TRP A 373 14.49 5.58 -14.94
N ILE A 374 14.95 6.27 -15.98
CA ILE A 374 14.75 5.85 -17.38
C ILE A 374 15.53 4.57 -17.74
N LYS A 375 14.84 3.47 -18.03
CA LYS A 375 15.42 2.34 -18.78
C LYS A 375 15.60 2.65 -20.27
N GLY A 376 16.68 2.13 -20.87
CA GLY A 376 16.95 2.22 -22.31
C GLY A 376 17.74 3.47 -22.76
N ARG A 377 18.54 4.07 -21.88
CA ARG A 377 19.35 5.27 -22.15
C ARG A 377 20.64 4.97 -22.93
N LYS A 378 20.54 4.40 -24.14
CA LYS A 378 21.71 3.97 -24.95
C LYS A 378 22.89 4.96 -24.97
N LYS A 379 22.63 6.20 -25.40
CA LYS A 379 23.60 7.32 -25.45
C LYS A 379 24.24 7.68 -24.09
N THR A 380 23.62 7.30 -22.98
CA THR A 380 24.19 7.45 -21.62
C THR A 380 25.13 6.30 -21.29
N TYR A 381 24.82 5.05 -21.67
CA TYR A 381 25.72 3.91 -21.49
C TYR A 381 26.97 4.06 -22.36
N GLU A 382 26.80 4.39 -23.64
CA GLU A 382 27.89 4.74 -24.58
C GLU A 382 28.81 5.85 -24.00
N LYS A 383 28.22 6.86 -23.34
CA LYS A 383 28.97 7.94 -22.68
C LYS A 383 29.67 7.48 -21.40
N LEU A 384 29.01 6.71 -20.54
CA LEU A 384 29.58 6.21 -19.29
C LEU A 384 30.75 5.27 -19.57
N LEU A 385 30.61 4.36 -20.54
CA LEU A 385 31.66 3.47 -21.01
C LEU A 385 32.87 4.25 -21.55
N ARG A 386 32.63 5.31 -22.35
CA ARG A 386 33.68 6.19 -22.88
C ARG A 386 34.37 7.03 -21.79
N GLU A 387 33.62 7.57 -20.83
CA GLU A 387 34.20 8.29 -19.69
C GLU A 387 34.98 7.34 -18.74
N LEU A 388 34.59 6.07 -18.65
CA LEU A 388 35.30 5.04 -17.90
C LEU A 388 36.62 4.64 -18.60
N LEU A 389 36.60 4.42 -19.92
CA LEU A 389 37.81 4.10 -20.70
C LEU A 389 38.92 5.12 -20.45
N VAL A 390 38.60 6.41 -20.55
CA VAL A 390 39.52 7.54 -20.31
C VAL A 390 40.00 7.66 -18.84
N ARG A 391 39.41 6.91 -17.90
CA ARG A 391 39.93 6.74 -16.53
C ARG A 391 40.84 5.53 -16.43
N GLU A 392 40.46 4.41 -17.02
CA GLU A 392 41.25 3.18 -17.02
C GLU A 392 42.60 3.37 -17.74
N GLU A 393 42.63 4.07 -18.88
CA GLU A 393 43.88 4.45 -19.58
C GLU A 393 44.83 5.26 -18.69
N LYS A 394 44.29 6.13 -17.82
CA LYS A 394 45.08 6.94 -16.87
C LYS A 394 45.54 6.16 -15.64
N ILE A 395 44.93 5.02 -15.35
CA ILE A 395 45.32 4.11 -14.28
C ILE A 395 46.38 3.12 -14.80
N ALA A 396 46.23 2.62 -16.03
CA ALA A 396 47.17 1.70 -16.67
C ALA A 396 48.43 2.40 -17.18
N GLY A 397 48.33 3.67 -17.63
CA GLY A 397 49.42 4.42 -18.24
C GLY A 397 49.65 4.12 -19.73
N GLU A 398 48.75 3.33 -20.33
CA GLU A 398 48.77 2.90 -21.74
C GLU A 398 47.40 3.09 -22.41
N THR A 399 47.38 3.13 -23.74
CA THR A 399 46.15 3.27 -24.53
C THR A 399 45.37 1.95 -24.56
N ILE A 400 44.11 1.98 -24.14
CA ILE A 400 43.27 0.78 -24.01
C ILE A 400 42.28 0.73 -25.18
N ASN A 401 42.37 -0.30 -26.02
CA ASN A 401 41.48 -0.43 -27.18
C ASN A 401 40.06 -0.92 -26.85
N ARG A 402 39.88 -1.66 -25.74
CA ARG A 402 38.59 -2.20 -25.29
C ARG A 402 38.62 -2.49 -23.79
N LEU A 403 37.53 -2.21 -23.08
CA LEU A 403 37.35 -2.59 -21.67
C LEU A 403 36.87 -4.04 -21.52
N PRO A 404 37.11 -4.67 -20.36
CA PRO A 404 36.56 -5.99 -20.01
C PRO A 404 35.04 -5.99 -19.72
N ILE A 405 34.38 -4.83 -19.79
CA ILE A 405 32.92 -4.68 -19.70
C ILE A 405 32.39 -3.94 -20.95
N ASP A 406 31.18 -4.26 -21.39
CA ASP A 406 30.54 -3.68 -22.57
C ASP A 406 29.41 -2.68 -22.26
N GLU A 407 28.62 -2.30 -23.28
CA GLU A 407 27.50 -1.37 -23.11
C GLU A 407 26.31 -1.98 -22.33
N ASN A 408 26.09 -3.30 -22.48
CA ASN A 408 25.07 -4.05 -21.75
C ASN A 408 25.47 -4.22 -20.28
N ASP A 409 26.76 -4.47 -20.01
CA ASP A 409 27.31 -4.47 -18.65
C ASP A 409 27.14 -3.09 -18.00
N VAL A 410 27.48 -2.00 -18.71
CA VAL A 410 27.30 -0.62 -18.21
C VAL A 410 25.83 -0.30 -17.97
N SER A 411 24.93 -0.82 -18.81
CA SER A 411 23.48 -0.77 -18.58
C SER A 411 23.11 -1.54 -17.30
N TYR A 412 23.49 -2.81 -17.16
CA TYR A 412 23.21 -3.63 -15.97
C TYR A 412 23.76 -3.01 -14.67
N ILE A 413 24.99 -2.51 -14.68
CA ILE A 413 25.64 -1.83 -13.55
C ILE A 413 24.88 -0.55 -13.17
N TYR A 414 24.68 0.36 -14.11
CA TYR A 414 24.05 1.65 -13.82
C TYR A 414 22.55 1.54 -13.54
N GLU A 415 21.88 0.56 -14.17
CA GLU A 415 20.44 0.38 -14.11
C GLU A 415 20.03 -0.67 -13.08
N ASP A 416 20.26 -1.96 -13.34
CA ASP A 416 19.67 -3.02 -12.51
C ASP A 416 20.35 -3.19 -11.15
N LEU A 417 21.67 -2.98 -11.09
CA LEU A 417 22.45 -3.02 -9.86
C LEU A 417 22.30 -1.72 -9.03
N TYR A 418 22.66 -0.55 -9.58
CA TYR A 418 22.67 0.72 -8.84
C TYR A 418 21.43 1.61 -9.02
N ARG A 419 20.44 1.20 -9.83
CA ARG A 419 19.13 1.88 -9.96
C ARG A 419 19.22 3.37 -10.27
N GLY A 420 20.16 3.74 -11.13
CA GLY A 420 20.44 5.10 -11.54
C GLY A 420 21.01 6.00 -10.44
N ARG A 421 21.53 5.45 -9.34
CA ARG A 421 21.97 6.17 -8.13
C ARG A 421 23.46 5.98 -7.85
N SER A 422 24.01 6.82 -6.98
CA SER A 422 25.34 6.62 -6.39
C SER A 422 25.35 5.45 -5.40
N ILE A 423 26.50 4.76 -5.30
CA ILE A 423 26.82 3.79 -4.24
C ILE A 423 26.83 4.42 -2.84
N VAL A 424 27.01 5.74 -2.73
CA VAL A 424 27.16 6.44 -1.45
C VAL A 424 25.80 6.74 -0.82
N PRO A 425 25.54 6.39 0.46
CA PRO A 425 24.34 6.79 1.17
C PRO A 425 24.13 8.33 1.17
N PRO A 426 22.89 8.84 1.00
CA PRO A 426 21.62 8.11 0.96
C PRO A 426 21.19 7.72 -0.47
N TYR A 427 22.11 7.19 -1.30
CA TYR A 427 21.85 6.65 -2.63
C TYR A 427 21.10 7.64 -3.54
N ARG A 428 21.69 8.84 -3.69
CA ARG A 428 21.10 9.93 -4.48
C ARG A 428 21.20 9.63 -5.98
N VAL A 429 20.24 10.14 -6.74
CA VAL A 429 20.39 10.23 -8.20
C VAL A 429 21.51 11.25 -8.49
N PRO A 430 22.59 10.88 -9.19
CA PRO A 430 23.73 11.75 -9.43
C PRO A 430 23.38 12.82 -10.48
N ASN A 431 23.82 14.06 -10.26
CA ASN A 431 23.66 15.15 -11.23
C ASN A 431 24.52 14.91 -12.49
N LYS A 432 25.69 14.28 -12.29
CA LYS A 432 26.50 13.69 -13.35
C LYS A 432 27.01 12.31 -12.89
N ALA A 433 26.26 11.27 -13.26
CA ALA A 433 26.71 9.88 -13.11
C ALA A 433 28.09 9.67 -13.75
N ALA A 434 28.94 8.91 -13.07
CA ALA A 434 30.21 8.43 -13.58
C ALA A 434 30.56 7.06 -12.98
N LEU A 435 31.21 6.22 -13.78
CA LEU A 435 31.73 4.90 -13.37
C LEU A 435 33.23 4.94 -13.06
N THR A 436 33.65 4.10 -12.11
CA THR A 436 35.05 3.76 -11.80
C THR A 436 35.13 2.43 -11.02
N ARG A 437 36.34 1.96 -10.71
CA ARG A 437 36.55 0.77 -9.87
C ARG A 437 36.23 1.06 -8.39
N TRP A 438 35.70 0.10 -7.64
CA TRP A 438 35.51 0.24 -6.19
C TRP A 438 36.83 0.13 -5.43
N ASP A 439 37.59 -0.95 -5.63
CA ASP A 439 39.02 -0.97 -5.27
C ASP A 439 39.87 -0.87 -6.55
N PRO A 440 40.70 0.18 -6.69
CA PRO A 440 41.64 0.31 -7.82
C PRO A 440 42.73 -0.77 -7.89
N LYS A 441 42.97 -1.52 -6.81
CA LYS A 441 43.92 -2.66 -6.79
C LYS A 441 43.37 -3.88 -7.53
N GLU A 442 42.05 -4.09 -7.46
CA GLU A 442 41.35 -5.15 -8.17
C GLU A 442 41.13 -4.75 -9.65
N PRO A 443 41.04 -5.71 -10.58
CA PRO A 443 40.77 -5.43 -11.99
C PRO A 443 39.37 -4.84 -12.20
N LEU A 444 39.15 -4.15 -13.33
CA LEU A 444 37.81 -3.73 -13.70
C LEU A 444 36.95 -4.94 -14.08
N SER A 445 35.80 -5.08 -13.41
CA SER A 445 34.81 -6.14 -13.64
C SER A 445 33.41 -5.60 -13.33
N VAL A 446 32.37 -6.37 -13.66
CA VAL A 446 30.98 -6.03 -13.27
C VAL A 446 30.82 -5.96 -11.74
N THR A 447 31.58 -6.75 -10.97
CA THR A 447 31.52 -6.76 -9.50
C THR A 447 32.38 -5.68 -8.82
N ASN A 448 33.42 -5.18 -9.49
CA ASN A 448 34.29 -4.11 -8.99
C ASN A 448 33.98 -2.74 -9.63
N CYS A 449 32.88 -2.57 -10.37
CA CYS A 449 32.52 -1.29 -10.99
C CYS A 449 31.38 -0.62 -10.20
N VAL A 450 31.53 0.68 -9.88
CA VAL A 450 30.58 1.45 -9.05
C VAL A 450 30.17 2.77 -9.70
N VAL A 451 28.94 3.20 -9.41
CA VAL A 451 28.39 4.51 -9.83
C VAL A 451 28.57 5.54 -8.71
N PHE A 452 29.05 6.73 -9.07
CA PHE A 452 29.12 7.91 -8.19
C PHE A 452 28.48 9.14 -8.86
N ASP A 453 28.12 10.17 -8.07
CA ASP A 453 28.04 11.54 -8.59
C ASP A 453 29.45 12.14 -8.77
N ALA A 454 29.61 13.10 -9.67
CA ALA A 454 30.93 13.66 -9.99
C ALA A 454 31.76 14.18 -8.79
N PRO A 455 31.19 14.80 -7.73
CA PRO A 455 31.94 15.20 -6.53
C PRO A 455 32.39 13.99 -5.69
N GLU A 456 31.58 12.94 -5.63
CA GLU A 456 31.82 11.72 -4.86
C GLU A 456 32.91 10.87 -5.52
N LEU A 457 32.85 10.74 -6.86
CA LEU A 457 33.92 10.15 -7.66
C LEU A 457 35.25 10.83 -7.37
N LYS A 458 35.28 12.18 -7.32
CA LYS A 458 36.52 12.90 -7.02
C LYS A 458 37.02 12.57 -5.61
N LYS A 459 36.16 12.55 -4.59
CA LYS A 459 36.56 12.14 -3.22
C LYS A 459 37.14 10.72 -3.21
N HIS A 460 36.52 9.79 -3.94
CA HIS A 460 36.98 8.40 -4.05
C HIS A 460 38.37 8.30 -4.68
N VAL A 461 38.55 8.86 -5.89
CA VAL A 461 39.81 8.83 -6.63
C VAL A 461 40.92 9.59 -5.89
N ASP A 462 40.64 10.81 -5.39
CA ASP A 462 41.60 11.58 -4.58
C ASP A 462 41.94 10.89 -3.24
N GLY A 463 41.13 9.95 -2.78
CA GLY A 463 41.36 9.12 -1.59
C GLY A 463 42.25 7.92 -1.90
N CYS A 464 41.83 7.07 -2.84
CA CYS A 464 42.56 5.86 -3.21
C CYS A 464 43.94 6.19 -3.83
N ALA A 465 44.09 7.31 -4.54
CA ALA A 465 45.38 7.80 -5.04
C ALA A 465 46.38 8.20 -3.93
N LYS A 466 45.95 8.28 -2.67
CA LYS A 466 46.82 8.46 -1.49
C LYS A 466 47.16 7.14 -0.78
N GLY A 467 46.79 6.00 -1.38
CA GLY A 467 47.03 4.66 -0.83
C GLY A 467 45.96 4.16 0.15
N LEU A 468 44.95 4.98 0.46
CA LEU A 468 43.83 4.60 1.33
C LEU A 468 42.93 3.55 0.67
N GLY A 469 42.44 2.59 1.44
CA GLY A 469 41.44 1.62 1.00
C GLY A 469 40.06 2.27 0.79
N PRO A 470 39.17 1.70 -0.04
CA PRO A 470 37.83 2.26 -0.29
C PRO A 470 37.01 2.49 1.00
N GLU A 471 37.12 1.54 1.95
CA GLU A 471 36.47 1.62 3.26
C GLU A 471 37.05 2.72 4.16
N GLU A 472 38.33 3.07 4.01
CA GLU A 472 38.98 4.16 4.73
C GLU A 472 38.62 5.54 4.14
N VAL A 473 38.46 5.59 2.81
CA VAL A 473 38.03 6.81 2.10
C VAL A 473 36.56 7.14 2.38
N TRP A 474 35.71 6.14 2.55
CA TRP A 474 34.28 6.33 2.82
C TRP A 474 33.92 6.35 4.32
N GLY A 475 34.49 5.46 5.12
CA GLY A 475 34.56 5.56 6.58
C GLY A 475 33.39 4.92 7.34
N SER A 476 33.72 3.98 8.22
CA SER A 476 32.92 3.41 9.34
C SER A 476 31.54 2.77 9.06
N GLU A 477 30.84 3.04 7.95
CA GLU A 477 29.54 2.44 7.66
C GLU A 477 29.64 0.90 7.49
N THR A 478 30.73 0.40 6.86
CA THR A 478 31.03 -1.04 6.80
C THR A 478 31.23 -1.65 8.20
N THR A 479 31.83 -0.91 9.13
CA THR A 479 32.11 -1.39 10.49
C THR A 479 30.83 -1.59 11.30
N VAL A 480 29.79 -0.79 11.05
CA VAL A 480 28.45 -1.01 11.62
C VAL A 480 27.83 -2.29 11.07
N ILE A 481 27.93 -2.55 9.77
CA ILE A 481 27.41 -3.77 9.13
C ILE A 481 28.14 -5.02 9.66
N ILE A 482 29.47 -5.00 9.75
CA ILE A 482 30.28 -6.12 10.26
C ILE A 482 29.97 -6.38 11.74
N SER A 483 29.94 -5.35 12.58
CA SER A 483 29.64 -5.51 14.01
C SER A 483 28.20 -5.95 14.28
N ALA A 484 27.20 -5.43 13.55
CA ALA A 484 25.82 -5.92 13.64
C ALA A 484 25.67 -7.37 13.17
N THR A 485 26.39 -7.76 12.12
CA THR A 485 26.41 -9.14 11.61
C THR A 485 27.05 -10.09 12.63
N ALA A 486 28.18 -9.70 13.22
CA ALA A 486 28.91 -10.49 14.22
C ALA A 486 28.21 -10.57 15.59
N ALA A 487 27.43 -9.55 15.97
CA ALA A 487 26.78 -9.46 17.28
C ALA A 487 25.31 -9.92 17.30
N PHE A 488 24.60 -9.87 16.16
CA PHE A 488 23.17 -10.21 16.11
C PHE A 488 22.83 -11.26 15.05
N LEU A 489 23.29 -11.09 13.80
CA LEU A 489 22.88 -12.00 12.71
C LEU A 489 23.52 -13.40 12.83
N TYR A 490 24.83 -13.48 13.07
CA TYR A 490 25.52 -14.77 13.24
C TYR A 490 25.07 -15.50 14.52
N PRO A 491 25.04 -14.87 15.72
CA PRO A 491 24.50 -15.51 16.92
C PRO A 491 23.02 -15.89 16.80
N GLY A 492 22.20 -15.07 16.13
CA GLY A 492 20.79 -15.38 15.88
C GLY A 492 20.60 -16.59 14.98
N TYR A 493 21.32 -16.66 13.86
CA TYR A 493 21.29 -17.81 12.95
C TYR A 493 21.86 -19.08 13.62
N ALA A 494 22.92 -18.97 14.42
CA ALA A 494 23.49 -20.08 15.16
C ALA A 494 22.54 -20.59 16.26
N SER A 495 21.90 -19.68 17.02
CA SER A 495 20.86 -20.02 18.00
C SER A 495 19.69 -20.74 17.32
N TYR A 496 19.20 -20.22 16.18
CA TYR A 496 18.18 -20.89 15.36
C TYR A 496 18.64 -22.29 14.92
N LYS A 497 19.88 -22.44 14.44
CA LYS A 497 20.40 -23.74 14.00
C LYS A 497 20.42 -24.75 15.14
N THR A 498 20.92 -24.38 16.33
CA THR A 498 20.89 -25.24 17.53
C THR A 498 19.46 -25.62 17.92
N LEU A 499 18.50 -24.68 17.88
CA LEU A 499 17.09 -24.95 18.20
C LEU A 499 16.37 -25.79 17.13
N SER A 500 16.82 -25.74 15.86
CA SER A 500 16.23 -26.49 14.75
C SER A 500 16.65 -27.96 14.69
N GLN A 501 17.76 -28.31 15.33
CA GLN A 501 18.25 -29.67 15.42
C GLN A 501 17.63 -30.34 16.65
N ARG A 502 16.92 -31.47 16.47
CA ARG A 502 16.31 -32.24 17.56
C ARG A 502 16.83 -33.69 17.58
N PRO A 503 17.28 -34.21 18.74
CA PRO A 503 17.55 -33.48 19.99
C PRO A 503 18.65 -32.43 19.82
N ALA A 504 18.53 -31.30 20.52
CA ALA A 504 19.53 -30.24 20.51
C ALA A 504 20.67 -30.58 21.50
N SER A 505 21.88 -30.12 21.23
CA SER A 505 23.01 -30.19 22.16
C SER A 505 22.79 -29.19 23.32
N GLU A 506 22.65 -29.71 24.54
CA GLU A 506 22.46 -28.89 25.74
C GLU A 506 23.62 -27.90 25.94
N GLU A 507 24.87 -28.33 25.70
CA GLU A 507 26.06 -27.47 25.72
C GLU A 507 25.97 -26.24 24.79
N ASP A 508 25.42 -26.40 23.58
CA ASP A 508 25.28 -25.28 22.63
C ASP A 508 24.09 -24.38 23.00
N LEU A 509 23.03 -24.95 23.58
CA LEU A 509 21.88 -24.17 24.06
C LEU A 509 22.28 -23.27 25.23
N GLU A 510 22.97 -23.83 26.24
CA GLU A 510 23.54 -23.05 27.35
C GLU A 510 24.51 -21.97 26.85
N ARG A 511 25.37 -22.31 25.88
CA ARG A 511 26.33 -21.38 25.28
C ARG A 511 25.65 -20.14 24.70
N TRP A 512 24.58 -20.31 23.92
CA TRP A 512 23.88 -19.18 23.31
C TRP A 512 23.06 -18.39 24.33
N LEU A 513 22.52 -19.02 25.37
CA LEU A 513 21.89 -18.31 26.49
C LEU A 513 22.91 -17.43 27.24
N MET A 514 24.09 -17.96 27.58
CA MET A 514 25.20 -17.19 28.16
C MET A 514 25.63 -16.02 27.26
N TYR A 515 25.65 -16.22 25.94
CA TYR A 515 25.96 -15.17 24.96
C TYR A 515 24.98 -13.99 25.06
N TRP A 516 23.67 -14.26 25.00
CA TRP A 516 22.66 -13.19 25.03
C TRP A 516 22.63 -12.45 26.37
N SER A 517 22.83 -13.14 27.50
CA SER A 517 22.96 -12.50 28.81
C SER A 517 24.16 -11.55 28.89
N VAL A 518 25.34 -11.98 28.43
CA VAL A 518 26.55 -11.15 28.43
C VAL A 518 26.42 -9.95 27.48
N LEU A 519 25.91 -10.17 26.26
CA LEU A 519 25.70 -9.10 25.29
C LEU A 519 24.71 -8.04 25.80
N GLY A 520 23.59 -8.46 26.41
CA GLY A 520 22.59 -7.54 26.96
C GLY A 520 23.16 -6.59 28.02
N CYS A 521 23.97 -7.13 28.94
CA CYS A 521 24.64 -6.32 29.97
C CYS A 521 25.67 -5.34 29.36
N ILE A 522 26.46 -5.79 28.38
CA ILE A 522 27.46 -4.95 27.69
C ILE A 522 26.78 -3.80 26.93
N VAL A 523 25.72 -4.09 26.16
CA VAL A 523 24.96 -3.07 25.42
C VAL A 523 24.31 -2.06 26.37
N GLY A 524 23.78 -2.51 27.51
CA GLY A 524 23.22 -1.63 28.54
C GLY A 524 24.24 -0.65 29.14
N VAL A 525 25.47 -1.11 29.42
CA VAL A 525 26.56 -0.25 29.91
C VAL A 525 27.09 0.66 28.79
N GLU A 526 27.29 0.13 27.59
CA GLU A 526 27.79 0.89 26.45
C GLU A 526 26.86 2.05 26.08
N TYR A 527 25.54 1.84 26.08
CA TYR A 527 24.57 2.90 25.77
C TYR A 527 24.72 4.14 26.69
N VAL A 528 25.17 3.95 27.93
CA VAL A 528 25.43 5.04 28.88
C VAL A 528 26.84 5.61 28.76
N ALA A 529 27.80 4.84 28.24
CA ALA A 529 29.23 5.16 28.22
C ALA A 529 29.80 5.56 26.84
N GLU A 530 29.13 5.28 25.72
CA GLU A 530 29.69 5.48 24.37
C GLU A 530 30.11 6.94 24.13
N TRP A 531 29.32 7.92 24.58
CA TRP A 531 29.66 9.35 24.46
C TRP A 531 30.95 9.76 25.22
N LEU A 532 31.37 8.96 26.20
CA LEU A 532 32.55 9.19 27.04
C LEU A 532 33.78 8.40 26.55
N ILE A 533 33.59 7.33 25.77
CA ILE A 533 34.66 6.40 25.37
C ILE A 533 34.95 6.47 23.85
N SER A 534 33.97 6.79 23.00
CA SER A 534 34.10 6.82 21.53
C SER A 534 35.14 7.80 20.95
N TRP A 535 35.68 8.73 21.76
CA TRP A 535 36.78 9.61 21.34
C TRP A 535 38.17 8.94 21.43
N LEU A 536 38.29 7.78 22.07
CA LEU A 536 39.53 7.03 22.13
C LEU A 536 39.90 6.46 20.75
N PRO A 537 41.14 6.64 20.28
CA PRO A 537 41.59 6.02 19.03
C PRO A 537 41.48 4.49 19.13
N PHE A 538 41.12 3.86 18.00
CA PHE A 538 40.87 2.41 17.89
C PHE A 538 39.68 1.84 18.68
N TYR A 539 38.80 2.67 19.28
CA TYR A 539 37.60 2.19 19.98
C TYR A 539 36.75 1.21 19.15
N TYR A 540 36.33 1.61 17.94
CA TYR A 540 35.48 0.78 17.08
C TYR A 540 36.17 -0.52 16.59
N PRO A 541 37.46 -0.52 16.18
CA PRO A 541 38.23 -1.75 15.97
C PRO A 541 38.27 -2.67 17.20
N ILE A 542 38.55 -2.14 18.40
CA ILE A 542 38.60 -2.93 19.64
C ILE A 542 37.22 -3.52 19.97
N LYS A 543 36.15 -2.73 19.84
CA LYS A 543 34.76 -3.17 19.98
C LYS A 543 34.43 -4.32 19.00
N THR A 544 34.84 -4.21 17.75
CA THR A 544 34.59 -5.24 16.72
C THR A 544 35.31 -6.54 17.05
N LEU A 545 36.59 -6.47 17.44
CA LEU A 545 37.36 -7.64 17.89
C LEU A 545 36.77 -8.28 19.16
N PHE A 546 36.28 -7.47 20.10
CA PHE A 546 35.63 -7.95 21.31
C PHE A 546 34.28 -8.64 21.02
N LEU A 547 33.43 -8.08 20.15
CA LEU A 547 32.18 -8.71 19.73
C LEU A 547 32.42 -10.05 19.01
N LEU A 548 33.47 -10.15 18.18
CA LEU A 548 33.90 -11.41 17.56
C LEU A 548 34.43 -12.42 18.61
N TYR A 549 35.17 -11.96 19.62
CA TYR A 549 35.61 -12.82 20.74
C TYR A 549 34.42 -13.40 21.51
N LEU A 550 33.31 -12.67 21.65
CA LEU A 550 32.09 -13.20 22.26
C LEU A 550 31.35 -14.20 21.37
N SER A 551 31.21 -13.92 20.07
CA SER A 551 30.32 -14.70 19.19
C SER A 551 30.95 -15.93 18.55
N LEU A 552 32.28 -15.99 18.39
CA LEU A 552 32.93 -17.08 17.68
C LEU A 552 32.86 -18.43 18.44
N PRO A 553 32.62 -19.56 17.74
CA PRO A 553 32.52 -20.88 18.37
C PRO A 553 33.84 -21.32 19.05
N GLN A 554 34.99 -20.89 18.52
CA GLN A 554 36.32 -21.31 18.98
C GLN A 554 36.77 -20.63 20.28
N THR A 555 36.33 -19.40 20.55
CA THR A 555 36.85 -18.58 21.67
C THR A 555 36.19 -18.85 23.02
N ARG A 556 34.93 -19.33 23.01
CA ARG A 556 34.07 -19.51 24.20
C ARG A 556 33.98 -18.24 25.10
N GLY A 557 34.17 -17.05 24.51
CA GLY A 557 34.34 -15.80 25.26
C GLY A 557 33.11 -15.36 26.06
N SER A 558 31.91 -15.57 25.53
CA SER A 558 30.66 -15.35 26.27
C SER A 558 30.56 -16.19 27.53
N SER A 559 30.75 -17.51 27.43
CA SER A 559 30.69 -18.43 28.55
C SER A 559 31.75 -18.12 29.62
N TYR A 560 32.97 -17.74 29.20
CA TYR A 560 34.02 -17.32 30.12
C TYR A 560 33.60 -16.07 30.94
N ILE A 561 33.07 -15.03 30.28
CA ILE A 561 32.61 -13.82 30.98
C ILE A 561 31.37 -14.09 31.83
N TYR A 562 30.45 -14.93 31.36
CA TYR A 562 29.24 -15.29 32.09
C TYR A 562 29.59 -15.94 33.44
N ILE A 563 30.34 -17.04 33.41
CA ILE A 563 30.61 -17.87 34.58
C ILE A 563 31.52 -17.15 35.59
N ASN A 564 32.55 -16.43 35.12
CA ASN A 564 33.57 -15.84 36.02
C ASN A 564 33.20 -14.45 36.55
N TYR A 565 32.30 -13.71 35.89
CA TYR A 565 32.03 -12.31 36.24
C TYR A 565 30.54 -11.99 36.35
N LEU A 566 29.72 -12.34 35.35
CA LEU A 566 28.32 -11.92 35.32
C LEU A 566 27.45 -12.72 36.30
N GLN A 567 27.58 -14.06 36.32
CA GLN A 567 26.80 -14.94 37.20
C GLN A 567 27.07 -14.67 38.69
N PRO A 568 28.32 -14.53 39.17
CA PRO A 568 28.59 -14.15 40.57
C PRO A 568 28.02 -12.77 40.94
N PHE A 569 28.12 -11.80 40.02
CA PHE A 569 27.60 -10.44 40.25
C PHE A 569 26.06 -10.41 40.32
N LEU A 570 25.38 -11.08 39.38
CA LEU A 570 23.92 -11.15 39.36
C LEU A 570 23.37 -11.87 40.60
N HIS A 571 23.97 -13.00 40.99
CA HIS A 571 23.51 -13.75 42.16
C HIS A 571 23.73 -12.98 43.48
N TYR A 572 24.82 -12.19 43.59
CA TYR A 572 25.06 -11.34 44.76
C TYR A 572 24.04 -10.18 44.88
N HIS A 573 23.54 -9.66 43.76
CA HIS A 573 22.58 -8.54 43.73
C HIS A 573 21.13 -8.93 43.39
N GLU A 574 20.82 -10.22 43.33
CA GLU A 574 19.55 -10.77 42.82
C GLU A 574 18.33 -10.14 43.52
N ALA A 575 18.35 -10.08 44.86
CA ALA A 575 17.30 -9.48 45.67
C ALA A 575 17.18 -7.95 45.50
N ASP A 576 18.29 -7.23 45.31
CA ASP A 576 18.28 -5.78 45.06
C ASP A 576 17.72 -5.47 43.67
N ILE A 577 18.06 -6.28 42.68
CA ILE A 577 17.58 -6.20 41.30
C ILE A 577 16.08 -6.45 41.28
N ASP A 578 15.58 -7.53 41.87
CA ASP A 578 14.14 -7.83 41.90
C ASP A 578 13.33 -6.81 42.69
N ALA A 579 13.85 -6.32 43.82
CA ALA A 579 13.24 -5.22 44.55
C ALA A 579 13.19 -3.94 43.71
N THR A 580 14.20 -3.68 42.88
CA THR A 580 14.28 -2.50 42.00
C THR A 580 13.37 -2.63 40.78
N VAL A 581 13.33 -3.80 40.13
CA VAL A 581 12.41 -4.12 39.02
C VAL A 581 10.96 -4.02 39.50
N SER A 582 10.65 -4.51 40.71
CA SER A 582 9.32 -4.40 41.31
C SER A 582 8.93 -2.95 41.61
N LYS A 583 9.85 -2.14 42.17
CA LYS A 583 9.66 -0.69 42.36
C LYS A 583 9.51 0.05 41.02
N LEU A 584 10.21 -0.36 39.97
CA LEU A 584 10.12 0.24 38.63
C LEU A 584 8.77 -0.08 37.98
N LYS A 585 8.33 -1.34 38.00
CA LYS A 585 6.98 -1.75 37.57
C LYS A 585 5.91 -0.91 38.28
N ALA A 586 5.96 -0.82 39.61
CA ALA A 586 5.02 -0.02 40.40
C ALA A 586 5.05 1.48 40.02
N ARG A 587 6.22 2.08 39.78
CA ARG A 587 6.35 3.47 39.30
C ARG A 587 5.77 3.67 37.91
N VAL A 588 5.97 2.73 36.99
CA VAL A 588 5.41 2.81 35.62
C VAL A 588 3.89 2.70 35.64
N TYR A 589 3.33 1.75 36.42
CA TYR A 589 1.87 1.66 36.63
C TYR A 589 1.30 2.94 37.25
N ASN A 590 1.92 3.47 38.31
CA ASN A 590 1.47 4.69 38.96
C ASN A 590 1.55 5.90 38.02
N TYR A 591 2.61 6.04 37.22
CA TYR A 591 2.76 7.12 36.25
C TYR A 591 1.69 7.05 35.14
N LEU A 592 1.40 5.86 34.62
CA LEU A 592 0.31 5.65 33.66
C LEU A 592 -1.05 6.01 34.29
N GLN A 593 -1.31 5.55 35.52
CA GLN A 593 -2.55 5.81 36.25
C GLN A 593 -2.72 7.30 36.60
N GLU A 594 -1.64 8.01 36.90
CA GLU A 594 -1.63 9.44 37.19
C GLU A 594 -1.84 10.28 35.91
N ARG A 595 -1.24 9.89 34.78
CA ARG A 595 -1.53 10.50 33.47
C ARG A 595 -2.98 10.27 33.03
N LEU A 596 -3.52 9.08 33.26
CA LEU A 596 -4.95 8.78 33.05
C LEU A 596 -5.84 9.62 33.98
N ARG A 597 -5.48 9.79 35.25
CA ARG A 597 -6.20 10.69 36.18
C ARG A 597 -6.15 12.15 35.76
N LEU A 598 -5.03 12.65 35.23
CA LEU A 598 -4.92 14.03 34.75
C LEU A 598 -5.74 14.26 33.47
N LEU A 599 -5.79 13.29 32.55
CA LEU A 599 -6.73 13.29 31.44
C LEU A 599 -8.18 13.32 31.93
N TRP A 600 -8.52 12.47 32.90
CA TRP A 600 -9.87 12.40 33.48
C TRP A 600 -10.27 13.69 34.21
N ALA A 601 -9.33 14.31 34.94
CA ALA A 601 -9.53 15.59 35.60
C ALA A 601 -9.70 16.75 34.62
N ALA A 602 -9.02 16.73 33.47
CA ALA A 602 -9.24 17.70 32.40
C ALA A 602 -10.65 17.57 31.77
N ILE A 603 -11.10 16.32 31.55
CA ILE A 603 -12.45 16.01 31.02
C ILE A 603 -13.54 16.44 32.02
N LEU A 604 -13.36 16.18 33.31
CA LEU A 604 -14.28 16.65 34.36
C LEU A 604 -14.23 18.17 34.57
N GLY A 605 -13.05 18.78 34.46
CA GLY A 605 -12.87 20.24 34.56
C GLY A 605 -13.60 21.04 33.48
N SER A 606 -13.84 20.45 32.31
CA SER A 606 -14.70 21.02 31.26
C SER A 606 -16.21 20.83 31.48
N LEU A 607 -16.64 20.12 32.54
CA LEU A 607 -18.03 19.70 32.73
C LEU A 607 -18.64 20.08 34.10
N GLY A 608 -17.95 20.81 34.98
CA GLY A 608 -18.47 21.10 36.32
C GLY A 608 -17.95 22.36 37.01
N GLN A 609 -18.69 23.47 36.86
CA GLN A 609 -18.83 24.45 37.95
C GLN A 609 -20.04 24.04 38.80
N GLY A 610 -19.87 23.72 40.08
CA GLY A 610 -21.01 23.41 40.96
C GLY A 610 -20.68 22.70 42.28
N SER A 611 -20.31 23.49 43.30
CA SER A 611 -20.44 23.23 44.76
C SER A 611 -19.86 21.95 45.40
N GLN A 612 -19.49 22.06 46.68
CA GLN A 612 -19.07 20.93 47.54
C GLN A 612 -20.16 20.54 48.55
N PRO A 613 -20.22 19.26 48.99
CA PRO A 613 -21.09 18.80 50.07
C PRO A 613 -20.36 18.62 51.41
N GLY A 614 -21.09 18.76 52.52
CA GLY A 614 -20.65 18.38 53.86
C GLY A 614 -21.77 17.73 54.68
N THR A 615 -21.38 16.81 55.58
CA THR A 615 -22.12 16.35 56.79
C THR A 615 -23.59 15.88 56.70
N SER A 616 -23.77 14.56 56.80
CA SER A 616 -24.58 13.88 57.86
C SER A 616 -26.12 13.75 57.82
N ALA A 617 -26.56 12.48 57.69
CA ALA A 617 -27.55 11.75 58.53
C ALA A 617 -29.09 11.70 58.27
N ALA A 618 -29.62 10.47 58.46
CA ALA A 618 -30.93 10.03 59.04
C ALA A 618 -32.25 9.86 58.22
N SER A 619 -32.87 8.68 58.45
CA SER A 619 -34.30 8.29 58.62
C SER A 619 -35.43 8.54 57.57
N ASP A 620 -35.93 7.42 57.03
CA ASP A 620 -37.34 6.92 56.99
C ASP A 620 -38.55 7.61 56.33
N SER A 621 -39.48 6.71 55.91
CA SER A 621 -40.92 6.89 55.59
C SER A 621 -41.32 7.49 54.22
N ALA A 622 -42.58 7.30 53.82
CA ALA A 622 -43.06 7.52 52.44
C ALA A 622 -44.55 7.90 52.34
N GLN A 623 -44.90 8.81 51.40
CA GLN A 623 -46.21 8.93 50.73
C GLN A 623 -46.11 9.84 49.46
N PRO A 624 -47.07 9.77 48.50
CA PRO A 624 -47.13 10.59 47.26
C PRO A 624 -48.07 11.82 47.44
N PRO A 625 -48.43 12.63 46.40
CA PRO A 625 -48.00 12.76 44.98
C PRO A 625 -47.26 14.13 44.74
N THR A 626 -47.04 14.75 43.57
CA THR A 626 -47.88 15.14 42.39
C THR A 626 -47.03 15.56 41.17
N MET A 627 -47.67 15.84 40.02
CA MET A 627 -47.03 16.40 38.81
C MET A 627 -46.65 17.89 38.99
N ASN A 628 -45.39 18.26 38.75
CA ASN A 628 -44.93 19.51 38.09
C ASN A 628 -43.40 19.74 38.17
N ASP A 629 -42.57 18.87 37.59
CA ASP A 629 -41.21 19.27 37.12
C ASP A 629 -40.61 18.22 36.15
N PRO A 630 -40.15 18.56 34.92
CA PRO A 630 -39.69 17.58 33.94
C PRO A 630 -38.16 17.37 33.87
N VAL A 631 -37.36 17.73 34.89
CA VAL A 631 -35.87 17.63 34.82
C VAL A 631 -35.22 17.00 36.07
N SER A 632 -35.34 15.67 36.26
CA SER A 632 -34.62 14.97 37.36
C SER A 632 -34.30 13.48 37.18
N GLY A 633 -34.84 12.81 36.15
CA GLY A 633 -34.79 11.34 36.00
C GLY A 633 -33.41 10.65 36.07
N PRO A 634 -32.37 11.10 35.34
CA PRO A 634 -31.10 10.35 35.26
C PRO A 634 -30.32 10.27 36.57
N ALA A 635 -30.31 11.35 37.36
CA ALA A 635 -29.48 11.46 38.56
C ALA A 635 -29.94 10.53 39.69
N GLN A 636 -31.26 10.38 39.87
CA GLN A 636 -31.82 9.51 40.90
C GLN A 636 -31.61 8.02 40.58
N LEU A 637 -31.66 7.64 39.30
CA LEU A 637 -31.37 6.27 38.84
C LEU A 637 -29.94 5.83 39.21
N ILE A 638 -28.95 6.69 38.96
CA ILE A 638 -27.53 6.40 39.29
C ILE A 638 -27.33 6.32 40.82
N GLY A 639 -27.96 7.22 41.58
CA GLY A 639 -27.92 7.20 43.04
C GLY A 639 -28.57 5.95 43.68
N GLY A 640 -29.64 5.42 43.07
CA GLY A 640 -30.25 4.15 43.44
C GLY A 640 -29.32 2.97 43.22
N PHE A 641 -28.70 2.90 42.03
CA PHE A 641 -27.79 1.81 41.63
C PHE A 641 -26.60 1.62 42.59
N TRP A 642 -26.06 2.73 43.12
CA TRP A 642 -24.94 2.67 44.06
C TRP A 642 -25.34 2.18 45.46
N ARG A 643 -26.57 2.46 45.90
CA ARG A 643 -27.09 2.00 47.22
C ARG A 643 -27.38 0.49 47.24
N SER A 644 -27.78 -0.11 46.12
CA SER A 644 -28.07 -1.54 46.05
C SER A 644 -26.83 -2.42 45.84
N TYR A 645 -25.81 -1.95 45.11
CA TYR A 645 -24.65 -2.78 44.71
C TYR A 645 -23.30 -2.34 45.30
N GLY A 646 -23.20 -1.18 45.94
CA GLY A 646 -21.96 -0.72 46.59
C GLY A 646 -21.39 -1.71 47.64
N PRO A 647 -22.20 -2.25 48.58
CA PRO A 647 -21.68 -3.13 49.64
C PRO A 647 -21.08 -4.45 49.14
N SER A 648 -21.64 -5.05 48.11
CA SER A 648 -21.14 -6.32 47.55
C SER A 648 -19.85 -6.14 46.75
N ILE A 649 -19.65 -4.98 46.11
CA ILE A 649 -18.37 -4.63 45.48
C ILE A 649 -17.26 -4.47 46.53
N VAL A 650 -17.57 -3.85 47.68
CA VAL A 650 -16.61 -3.72 48.80
C VAL A 650 -16.30 -5.09 49.45
N ALA A 651 -17.29 -5.96 49.61
CA ALA A 651 -17.09 -7.31 50.14
C ALA A 651 -16.18 -8.17 49.24
N SER A 652 -16.40 -8.14 47.92
CA SER A 652 -15.55 -8.82 46.93
C SER A 652 -14.13 -8.24 46.86
N GLY A 653 -13.96 -6.95 47.15
CA GLY A 653 -12.64 -6.35 47.31
C GLY A 653 -11.90 -6.87 48.55
N ALA A 654 -12.61 -7.00 49.68
CA ALA A 654 -12.01 -7.43 50.95
C ALA A 654 -11.51 -8.90 50.93
N SER A 655 -12.25 -9.82 50.29
CA SER A 655 -11.87 -11.24 50.21
C SER A 655 -10.60 -11.50 49.40
N LEU A 656 -10.30 -10.66 48.40
CA LEU A 656 -9.04 -10.71 47.65
C LEU A 656 -7.81 -10.37 48.52
N PHE A 657 -7.95 -9.46 49.49
CA PHE A 657 -6.84 -9.07 50.37
C PHE A 657 -6.56 -10.07 51.50
N THR A 658 -7.57 -10.78 52.03
CA THR A 658 -7.33 -11.86 53.00
C THR A 658 -6.72 -13.10 52.34
N ALA A 659 -7.11 -13.46 51.12
CA ALA A 659 -6.49 -14.58 50.41
C ALA A 659 -4.98 -14.36 50.18
N ALA A 660 -4.59 -13.14 49.80
CA ALA A 660 -3.18 -12.78 49.59
C ALA A 660 -2.32 -12.87 50.86
N SER A 661 -2.87 -12.54 52.04
CA SER A 661 -2.11 -12.59 53.29
C SER A 661 -1.89 -14.02 53.81
N VAL A 662 -2.82 -14.94 53.55
CA VAL A 662 -2.69 -16.36 53.94
C VAL A 662 -1.63 -17.08 53.11
N ALA A 663 -1.56 -16.81 51.79
CA ALA A 663 -0.54 -17.40 50.92
C ALA A 663 0.88 -17.02 51.32
N ALA A 664 1.10 -15.76 51.72
CA ALA A 664 2.42 -15.24 52.11
C ALA A 664 2.96 -15.85 53.42
N ALA A 665 2.10 -16.35 54.31
CA ALA A 665 2.50 -16.93 55.59
C ALA A 665 3.01 -18.39 55.49
N ALA A 666 2.71 -19.09 54.39
CA ALA A 666 2.96 -20.53 54.27
C ALA A 666 4.41 -20.92 53.91
N GLN A 667 5.26 -19.97 53.49
CA GLN A 667 6.57 -20.25 52.89
C GLN A 667 7.79 -20.13 53.84
N GLN A 668 7.60 -19.94 55.15
CA GLN A 668 8.70 -19.77 56.12
C GLN A 668 8.92 -20.95 57.09
N ALA A 669 8.56 -22.18 56.71
CA ALA A 669 8.70 -23.37 57.57
C ALA A 669 9.57 -24.50 56.97
N GLN A 670 10.78 -24.66 57.53
CA GLN A 670 11.53 -25.93 57.64
C GLN A 670 11.57 -26.31 59.14
N PRO A 671 11.94 -27.54 59.59
CA PRO A 671 12.76 -28.57 58.91
C PRO A 671 12.39 -30.07 59.16
N SER A 672 13.19 -31.00 58.59
CA SER A 672 13.96 -32.05 59.30
C SER A 672 13.87 -33.54 58.86
N ARG A 673 15.08 -34.12 58.66
CA ARG A 673 15.57 -35.52 58.84
C ARG A 673 14.93 -36.73 58.10
N ALA A 674 15.80 -37.66 57.70
CA ALA A 674 15.54 -38.98 57.11
C ALA A 674 15.67 -40.12 58.15
N PRO A 675 15.41 -41.40 57.77
CA PRO A 675 16.49 -42.23 57.19
C PRO A 675 16.04 -43.16 56.03
N ALA A 676 16.99 -43.94 55.48
CA ALA A 676 16.86 -44.70 54.23
C ALA A 676 16.69 -46.22 54.39
N GLN A 677 16.33 -46.92 53.29
CA GLN A 677 16.76 -48.29 52.99
C GLN A 677 16.98 -48.48 51.47
N ASN A 678 17.46 -49.65 51.03
CA ASN A 678 18.44 -49.76 49.94
C ASN A 678 18.20 -50.96 48.97
N ARG A 679 18.86 -50.92 47.78
CA ARG A 679 18.84 -51.87 46.63
C ARG A 679 17.59 -51.78 45.73
N GLY A 680 17.67 -51.75 44.39
CA GLY A 680 18.79 -51.41 43.49
C GLY A 680 19.22 -52.49 42.49
N HIS A 681 18.87 -52.28 41.20
CA HIS A 681 19.57 -52.80 40.01
C HIS A 681 19.36 -51.83 38.84
N SER A 682 20.32 -51.79 37.90
CA SER A 682 20.34 -50.89 36.75
C SER A 682 20.76 -51.69 35.52
N GLU A 683 19.88 -51.84 34.53
CA GLU A 683 20.22 -52.53 33.27
C GLU A 683 21.01 -51.60 32.34
N ASN A 684 21.94 -52.18 31.58
CA ASN A 684 22.93 -51.44 30.81
C ASN A 684 22.49 -51.19 29.35
N SER A 685 22.87 -50.05 28.78
CA SER A 685 22.40 -49.60 27.45
C SER A 685 22.87 -50.51 26.30
N GLU A 686 23.99 -51.21 26.46
CA GLU A 686 24.53 -52.16 25.48
C GLU A 686 23.61 -53.37 25.24
N GLU A 687 22.87 -53.81 26.26
CA GLU A 687 21.99 -54.99 26.16
C GLU A 687 20.72 -54.67 25.35
N ARG A 688 20.20 -53.45 25.51
CA ARG A 688 19.12 -52.92 24.66
C ARG A 688 19.56 -52.77 23.20
N ARG A 689 20.84 -52.42 22.97
CA ARG A 689 21.40 -52.29 21.62
C ARG A 689 21.55 -53.63 20.90
N ARG A 690 22.08 -54.67 21.57
CA ARG A 690 22.18 -56.02 20.99
C ARG A 690 20.83 -56.61 20.60
N ARG A 691 19.76 -56.27 21.33
CA ARG A 691 18.38 -56.70 21.02
C ARG A 691 17.90 -56.12 19.68
N LEU A 692 18.10 -54.82 19.45
CA LEU A 692 17.75 -54.13 18.21
C LEU A 692 18.60 -54.58 17.01
N GLU A 693 19.90 -54.83 17.23
CA GLU A 693 20.79 -55.36 16.18
C GLU A 693 20.41 -56.81 15.78
N ALA A 694 19.83 -57.59 16.70
CA ALA A 694 19.28 -58.92 16.39
C ALA A 694 17.92 -58.86 15.65
N GLU A 695 17.04 -57.91 15.98
CA GLU A 695 15.77 -57.72 15.25
C GLU A 695 16.00 -57.28 13.80
N LEU A 696 16.92 -56.33 13.57
CA LEU A 696 17.31 -55.88 12.23
C LEU A 696 17.90 -56.99 11.36
N ALA A 697 18.60 -57.97 11.96
CA ALA A 697 19.12 -59.13 11.25
C ALA A 697 18.01 -60.12 10.78
N SER A 698 16.81 -60.05 11.36
CA SER A 698 15.70 -60.96 11.03
C SER A 698 14.83 -60.51 9.85
N LEU A 699 14.85 -59.22 9.50
CA LEU A 699 13.98 -58.62 8.48
C LEU A 699 14.53 -58.69 7.05
N ASN A 700 15.81 -59.03 6.86
CA ASN A 700 16.47 -58.95 5.56
C ASN A 700 16.53 -60.29 4.80
N ASN A 701 15.56 -61.19 5.02
CA ASN A 701 15.58 -62.56 4.49
C ASN A 701 14.18 -63.12 4.18
N SER A 702 13.43 -62.45 3.31
CA SER A 702 12.14 -62.93 2.78
C SER A 702 11.93 -62.54 1.32
N SER A 703 11.42 -63.51 0.53
CA SER A 703 10.96 -63.42 -0.87
C SER A 703 11.94 -62.89 -1.95
N GLY A 704 12.36 -63.82 -2.80
CA GLY A 704 12.57 -63.62 -4.24
C GLY A 704 11.96 -64.81 -5.00
N SER A 705 12.21 -64.91 -6.32
CA SER A 705 11.84 -66.03 -7.22
C SER A 705 10.34 -66.11 -7.64
N ASP A 706 9.91 -66.46 -8.87
CA ASP A 706 10.43 -66.45 -10.29
C ASP A 706 9.17 -66.31 -11.23
N ASP A 707 9.09 -66.35 -12.58
CA ASP A 707 9.99 -66.41 -13.77
C ASP A 707 9.20 -65.90 -15.04
N ASP A 708 9.70 -66.16 -16.27
CA ASP A 708 9.02 -66.27 -17.59
C ASP A 708 8.46 -65.01 -18.32
N MET A 709 8.52 -64.86 -19.67
CA MET A 709 9.42 -65.44 -20.71
C MET A 709 9.36 -64.67 -22.09
N MET A 710 10.41 -64.82 -22.91
CA MET A 710 10.49 -64.72 -24.41
C MET A 710 10.35 -63.40 -25.24
N THR A 711 11.52 -62.89 -25.67
CA THR A 711 12.00 -62.63 -27.08
C THR A 711 11.09 -62.08 -28.21
N THR A 712 11.54 -61.01 -28.92
CA THR A 712 12.03 -61.02 -30.35
C THR A 712 12.43 -59.62 -30.91
N HIS A 713 13.10 -59.59 -32.07
CA HIS A 713 13.60 -58.44 -32.89
C HIS A 713 13.24 -58.70 -34.39
N PRO A 714 13.54 -57.86 -35.43
CA PRO A 714 14.27 -56.56 -35.49
C PRO A 714 13.58 -55.43 -36.33
N GLY A 715 14.23 -54.26 -36.51
CA GLY A 715 13.88 -53.34 -37.62
C GLY A 715 14.45 -51.90 -37.62
N SER A 716 15.56 -51.66 -38.35
CA SER A 716 15.86 -50.52 -39.28
C SER A 716 15.22 -49.12 -39.06
N THR A 717 15.89 -47.96 -39.22
CA THR A 717 17.27 -47.50 -39.62
C THR A 717 17.41 -45.99 -39.28
N GLY A 718 18.61 -45.38 -39.43
CA GLY A 718 18.75 -43.90 -39.58
C GLY A 718 19.82 -43.21 -38.71
N TYR A 719 20.92 -42.75 -39.32
CA TYR A 719 22.13 -42.26 -38.63
C TYR A 719 22.20 -40.72 -38.45
N ARG A 720 23.11 -40.25 -37.58
CA ARG A 720 23.49 -38.82 -37.32
C ARG A 720 24.67 -38.39 -38.27
N PRO A 721 25.44 -37.29 -38.05
CA PRO A 721 25.09 -35.84 -38.08
C PRO A 721 26.11 -34.95 -38.89
N ALA A 722 25.99 -33.60 -38.78
CA ALA A 722 26.98 -32.54 -39.12
C ALA A 722 27.14 -32.18 -40.63
N ARG A 723 27.80 -31.07 -41.08
CA ARG A 723 28.79 -30.14 -40.47
C ARG A 723 28.93 -28.80 -41.28
N THR A 724 29.67 -27.79 -40.75
CA THR A 724 30.29 -26.59 -41.44
C THR A 724 29.34 -25.54 -42.09
N GLU A 725 29.53 -24.21 -42.06
CA GLU A 725 30.66 -23.29 -42.43
C GLU A 725 31.00 -23.28 -43.95
N SER A 726 31.34 -22.18 -44.65
CA SER A 726 31.44 -20.71 -44.40
C SER A 726 31.59 -19.96 -45.76
N SER A 727 31.54 -18.60 -45.83
CA SER A 727 32.24 -17.73 -46.83
C SER A 727 31.83 -16.23 -46.77
N ALA A 728 32.56 -15.32 -47.45
CA ALA A 728 32.38 -13.86 -47.42
C ALA A 728 32.63 -13.13 -48.77
N ASP A 729 32.22 -11.85 -48.85
CA ASP A 729 32.60 -10.72 -49.74
C ASP A 729 32.69 -10.85 -51.29
N ILE A 730 32.14 -9.86 -52.03
CA ILE A 730 32.87 -8.90 -52.93
C ILE A 730 31.96 -7.99 -53.83
N ARG A 731 32.17 -6.65 -53.72
CA ARG A 731 32.12 -5.51 -54.70
C ARG A 731 30.92 -5.16 -55.65
N SER A 732 30.34 -3.98 -55.37
CA SER A 732 30.29 -2.72 -56.18
C SER A 732 29.41 -2.52 -57.44
N ARG A 733 28.46 -1.56 -57.35
CA ARG A 733 28.03 -0.46 -58.29
C ARG A 733 26.70 0.13 -57.75
N GLY A 734 26.29 1.40 -57.93
CA GLY A 734 26.93 2.59 -58.50
C GLY A 734 25.90 3.51 -59.21
N GLY A 735 25.47 4.62 -58.57
CA GLY A 735 24.47 5.58 -59.10
C GLY A 735 24.30 6.82 -58.18
N GLN A 736 23.74 7.92 -58.69
CA GLN A 736 23.78 9.27 -58.08
C GLN A 736 22.39 9.95 -57.94
N PHE A 737 22.39 11.15 -57.35
CA PHE A 737 21.34 12.19 -57.31
C PHE A 737 20.19 11.97 -56.29
N GLU A 738 19.71 12.99 -55.54
CA GLU A 738 20.11 14.41 -55.46
C GLU A 738 19.91 14.94 -54.03
N GLU A 739 20.83 15.78 -53.53
CA GLU A 739 20.73 16.43 -52.20
C GLU A 739 20.66 17.94 -52.39
N VAL A 740 19.71 18.58 -51.70
CA VAL A 740 19.45 20.02 -51.80
C VAL A 740 19.75 20.69 -50.45
N GLU A 741 21.00 21.13 -50.29
CA GLU A 741 21.34 22.21 -49.35
C GLU A 741 20.68 23.53 -49.83
N VAL A 742 20.33 24.47 -48.97
CA VAL A 742 21.13 25.66 -48.54
C VAL A 742 20.11 26.60 -47.85
N PRO A 743 20.45 27.51 -46.91
CA PRO A 743 21.76 27.87 -46.37
C PRO A 743 21.94 27.68 -44.85
N SER A 744 23.20 27.79 -44.42
CA SER A 744 23.57 28.30 -43.10
C SER A 744 24.72 29.32 -43.24
N ASP A 745 24.53 30.55 -42.76
CA ASP A 745 25.55 31.60 -42.65
C ASP A 745 25.42 32.26 -41.25
N VAL A 746 26.46 32.61 -40.45
CA VAL A 746 27.76 33.31 -40.69
C VAL A 746 27.54 34.83 -40.87
N GLU A 747 28.16 35.81 -40.17
CA GLU A 747 29.05 35.87 -38.97
C GLU A 747 28.67 37.14 -38.11
N GLY A 748 29.40 37.76 -37.16
CA GLY A 748 30.81 37.65 -36.68
C GLY A 748 31.28 38.79 -35.73
N TYR A 749 32.61 38.98 -35.68
CA TYR A 749 33.41 40.14 -35.19
C TYR A 749 33.60 40.50 -33.68
N ASP A 750 34.67 39.92 -33.09
CA ASP A 750 35.95 40.58 -32.63
C ASP A 750 35.95 41.68 -31.51
N VAL A 751 37.02 42.04 -30.77
CA VAL A 751 38.50 41.80 -30.82
C VAL A 751 39.13 41.76 -29.40
N GLY A 752 40.29 41.11 -29.17
CA GLY A 752 41.20 41.43 -28.05
C GLY A 752 42.25 40.35 -27.63
N ARG A 753 43.53 40.72 -27.37
CA ARG A 753 44.64 39.74 -27.23
C ARG A 753 45.84 40.16 -26.33
N ALA A 754 46.04 39.44 -25.20
CA ALA A 754 47.29 38.99 -24.51
C ALA A 754 48.53 39.95 -24.37
N PRO A 755 49.71 39.54 -23.82
CA PRO A 755 50.10 38.39 -22.96
C PRO A 755 50.91 38.80 -21.68
N GLY A 756 51.36 37.82 -20.85
CA GLY A 756 52.42 38.04 -19.85
C GLY A 756 52.72 36.88 -18.88
N ALA A 757 53.99 36.46 -18.74
CA ALA A 757 54.52 35.50 -17.76
C ALA A 757 56.01 35.83 -17.48
N PRO A 758 56.62 35.39 -16.34
CA PRO A 758 57.26 34.06 -16.29
C PRO A 758 57.18 33.38 -14.89
N ALA A 759 58.07 32.40 -14.60
CA ALA A 759 57.96 31.42 -13.50
C ALA A 759 59.21 31.38 -12.56
N GLN A 760 59.32 30.31 -11.73
CA GLN A 760 60.28 29.94 -10.65
C GLN A 760 59.67 30.10 -9.23
N GLY A 761 59.99 29.28 -8.20
CA GLY A 761 60.79 28.04 -8.16
C GLY A 761 61.10 27.57 -6.71
N VAL A 762 61.81 26.42 -6.57
CA VAL A 762 62.57 25.96 -5.38
C VAL A 762 61.84 25.32 -4.16
N GLN A 763 61.82 23.98 -4.17
CA GLN A 763 62.22 23.00 -3.12
C GLN A 763 61.53 22.85 -1.73
N ARG A 764 61.72 21.63 -1.17
CA ARG A 764 61.31 21.12 0.16
C ARG A 764 62.39 21.37 1.23
N SER A 765 62.00 21.37 2.51
CA SER A 765 62.74 20.65 3.57
C SER A 765 61.77 20.03 4.60
N SER A 766 62.26 19.46 5.71
CA SER A 766 61.53 18.48 6.55
C SER A 766 61.78 18.64 8.06
N SER A 767 61.25 17.70 8.88
CA SER A 767 61.18 17.66 10.37
C SER A 767 60.12 18.61 10.97
N LEU A 768 59.19 18.21 11.85
CA LEU A 768 59.18 17.44 13.12
C LEU A 768 59.35 18.31 14.39
N PHE A 769 58.27 18.36 15.19
CA PHE A 769 58.17 18.81 16.59
C PHE A 769 58.66 20.21 16.98
N GLY A 770 57.71 21.06 17.38
CA GLY A 770 57.97 22.30 18.12
C GLY A 770 56.67 22.88 18.70
N TRP A 771 56.38 22.60 19.98
CA TRP A 771 55.27 23.23 20.71
C TRP A 771 55.75 24.56 21.33
N GLY A 772 55.00 25.64 21.11
CA GLY A 772 55.28 26.98 21.67
C GLY A 772 54.01 27.83 21.76
N TRP A 773 53.89 28.65 22.80
CA TRP A 773 52.63 29.32 23.18
C TRP A 773 52.59 30.82 22.84
N GLY A 774 51.40 31.31 22.51
CA GLY A 774 51.01 32.72 22.35
C GLY A 774 49.64 32.80 21.65
N ASP A 775 48.71 33.72 21.91
CA ASP A 775 48.67 34.94 22.73
C ASP A 775 47.26 35.01 23.39
N PRO A 776 47.11 35.36 24.69
CA PRO A 776 45.82 35.30 25.38
C PRO A 776 44.72 36.24 24.85
N THR A 777 45.07 37.31 24.11
CA THR A 777 44.19 38.46 23.89
C THR A 777 43.08 38.27 22.85
N LYS A 778 43.16 37.25 21.98
CA LYS A 778 42.18 37.04 20.88
C LYS A 778 41.02 36.09 21.22
N SER A 779 41.03 35.42 22.38
CA SER A 779 40.08 34.35 22.70
C SER A 779 38.65 34.82 23.04
N ALA A 780 38.48 36.04 23.56
CA ALA A 780 37.22 36.51 24.15
C ALA A 780 36.03 36.54 23.16
N ASN A 781 36.24 37.07 21.94
CA ASN A 781 35.15 37.27 20.97
C ASN A 781 34.80 36.02 20.14
N VAL A 782 35.69 35.01 20.09
CA VAL A 782 35.42 33.74 19.40
C VAL A 782 34.60 32.80 20.28
N LEU A 783 34.94 32.71 21.57
CA LEU A 783 34.21 31.88 22.53
C LEU A 783 32.74 32.25 22.67
N THR A 784 32.40 33.54 22.65
CA THR A 784 30.99 34.01 22.75
C THR A 784 30.17 33.60 21.52
N ARG A 785 30.72 33.74 20.30
CA ARG A 785 30.04 33.30 19.07
C ARG A 785 29.93 31.78 18.97
N LEU A 786 30.94 31.02 19.42
CA LEU A 786 30.87 29.55 19.50
C LEU A 786 29.87 29.06 20.54
N ARG A 787 29.79 29.70 21.72
CA ARG A 787 28.77 29.38 22.74
C ARG A 787 27.35 29.59 22.18
N TYR A 788 27.07 30.72 21.53
CA TYR A 788 25.74 30.96 20.95
C TYR A 788 25.39 29.95 19.85
N ARG A 789 26.34 29.63 18.95
CA ARG A 789 26.09 28.64 17.88
C ARG A 789 25.88 27.22 18.44
N ASN A 790 26.63 26.84 19.47
CA ASN A 790 26.47 25.53 20.13
C ASN A 790 25.21 25.45 21.00
N ILE A 791 24.72 26.55 21.57
CA ILE A 791 23.43 26.58 22.29
C ILE A 791 22.27 26.43 21.30
N VAL A 792 22.27 27.15 20.18
CA VAL A 792 21.22 27.01 19.14
C VAL A 792 21.22 25.61 18.51
N LEU A 793 22.40 25.00 18.29
CA LEU A 793 22.50 23.61 17.86
C LEU A 793 22.03 22.62 18.94
N ARG A 794 22.32 22.86 20.23
CA ARG A 794 21.79 22.02 21.33
C ARG A 794 20.27 22.10 21.43
N ILE A 795 19.66 23.27 21.28
CA ILE A 795 18.20 23.43 21.32
C ILE A 795 17.55 22.65 20.16
N LYS A 796 18.03 22.81 18.92
CA LYS A 796 17.51 22.06 17.77
C LYS A 796 17.75 20.54 17.90
N ASN A 797 18.89 20.11 18.44
CA ASN A 797 19.14 18.69 18.67
C ASN A 797 18.30 18.13 19.82
N LEU A 798 17.88 18.95 20.81
CA LEU A 798 16.94 18.54 21.84
C LEU A 798 15.51 18.37 21.30
N GLU A 799 15.04 19.26 20.41
CA GLU A 799 13.75 19.09 19.71
C GLU A 799 13.74 17.82 18.82
N ILE A 800 14.89 17.47 18.23
CA ILE A 800 15.07 16.23 17.47
C ILE A 800 15.10 15.02 18.42
N LEU A 801 15.83 15.08 19.52
CA LEU A 801 15.87 14.02 20.54
C LEU A 801 14.50 13.77 21.17
N GLU A 802 13.68 14.80 21.41
CA GLU A 802 12.33 14.60 21.94
C GLU A 802 11.42 13.84 20.96
N ARG A 803 11.59 14.06 19.64
CA ARG A 803 10.90 13.28 18.60
C ARG A 803 11.42 11.84 18.55
N TYR A 804 12.73 11.64 18.62
CA TYR A 804 13.32 10.30 18.64
C TYR A 804 13.00 9.52 19.92
N GLN A 805 12.88 10.18 21.07
CA GLN A 805 12.55 9.53 22.35
C GLN A 805 11.08 9.09 22.40
N ARG A 806 10.16 9.88 21.81
CA ARG A 806 8.76 9.48 21.60
C ARG A 806 8.62 8.34 20.57
N LEU A 807 9.48 8.29 19.56
CA LEU A 807 9.58 7.17 18.61
C LEU A 807 10.17 5.90 19.23
N ALA A 808 11.22 6.01 20.06
CA ALA A 808 11.87 4.87 20.70
C ALA A 808 10.91 4.09 21.62
N THR A 809 10.05 4.80 22.37
CA THR A 809 8.98 4.18 23.17
C THR A 809 7.88 3.49 22.36
N ALA A 810 7.82 3.69 21.04
CA ALA A 810 6.84 3.06 20.14
C ALA A 810 7.42 1.87 19.34
N VAL A 811 8.74 1.65 19.34
CA VAL A 811 9.41 0.61 18.53
C VAL A 811 9.71 -0.67 19.33
N LEU A 812 9.65 -0.64 20.66
CA LEU A 812 9.84 -1.82 21.52
C LEU A 812 8.53 -2.57 21.81
N SER A 813 7.65 -2.63 20.81
CA SER A 813 6.46 -3.49 20.72
C SER A 813 6.13 -3.70 19.25
N PHE A 814 5.71 -4.92 18.88
CA PHE A 814 5.55 -5.40 17.49
C PHE A 814 6.83 -5.51 16.65
N VAL A 815 7.66 -6.51 16.97
CA VAL A 815 8.30 -7.33 15.92
C VAL A 815 7.81 -8.77 16.08
N ALA A 816 6.65 -9.03 15.46
CA ALA A 816 6.13 -10.37 15.19
C ALA A 816 5.29 -10.28 13.92
N CYS A 817 5.94 -10.26 12.76
CA CYS A 817 5.25 -10.41 11.47
C CYS A 817 4.80 -11.86 11.31
N ALA A 818 3.73 -12.23 12.02
CA ALA A 818 2.94 -13.37 11.61
C ALA A 818 2.46 -13.11 10.18
N ALA A 819 2.75 -14.03 9.27
CA ALA A 819 1.97 -14.09 8.03
C ALA A 819 0.51 -14.34 8.40
N SER A 820 -0.41 -13.74 7.67
CA SER A 820 -1.84 -13.74 8.01
C SER A 820 -2.68 -14.11 6.81
N ARG A 821 -3.67 -14.96 7.04
CA ARG A 821 -4.70 -15.36 6.07
C ARG A 821 -6.01 -14.66 6.40
N THR A 822 -6.97 -14.74 5.49
CA THR A 822 -8.29 -14.18 5.69
C THR A 822 -9.38 -15.24 5.75
N ILE A 823 -10.38 -14.99 6.61
CA ILE A 823 -11.60 -15.78 6.70
C ILE A 823 -12.77 -14.81 6.45
N THR A 824 -13.44 -14.96 5.32
CA THR A 824 -14.62 -14.15 4.98
C THR A 824 -15.87 -14.83 5.50
N VAL A 825 -16.53 -14.22 6.47
CA VAL A 825 -17.79 -14.69 7.04
C VAL A 825 -18.94 -14.02 6.29
N LYS A 826 -19.85 -14.80 5.72
CA LYS A 826 -20.97 -14.34 4.89
C LYS A 826 -22.30 -14.82 5.45
N ASN A 827 -23.29 -13.93 5.51
CA ASN A 827 -24.66 -14.30 5.87
C ASN A 827 -25.56 -14.39 4.63
N ASN A 828 -25.82 -15.61 4.12
CA ASN A 828 -26.85 -15.86 3.10
C ASN A 828 -28.26 -16.02 3.72
N CYS A 829 -28.38 -16.20 5.05
CA CYS A 829 -29.66 -16.49 5.70
C CYS A 829 -30.71 -15.39 5.47
N PRO A 830 -32.01 -15.73 5.45
CA PRO A 830 -33.07 -14.74 5.25
C PRO A 830 -33.29 -13.77 6.43
N TYR A 831 -32.49 -13.90 7.50
CA TYR A 831 -32.52 -13.14 8.75
C TYR A 831 -31.12 -12.69 9.18
N THR A 832 -31.03 -11.73 10.09
CA THR A 832 -29.77 -11.32 10.72
C THR A 832 -29.19 -12.46 11.56
N VAL A 833 -27.88 -12.69 11.43
CA VAL A 833 -27.09 -13.58 12.28
C VAL A 833 -26.13 -12.71 13.06
N TRP A 834 -25.81 -13.07 14.31
CA TRP A 834 -24.75 -12.43 15.08
C TRP A 834 -23.60 -13.42 15.22
N PRO A 835 -22.56 -13.37 14.37
CA PRO A 835 -21.46 -14.31 14.48
C PRO A 835 -20.72 -14.15 15.81
N GLY A 836 -20.36 -15.27 16.43
CA GLY A 836 -19.41 -15.32 17.55
C GLY A 836 -18.08 -15.89 17.07
N LEU A 837 -16.98 -15.40 17.62
CA LEU A 837 -15.63 -15.89 17.35
C LEU A 837 -14.92 -16.18 18.67
N TYR A 838 -14.36 -17.37 18.81
CA TYR A 838 -13.55 -17.79 19.94
C TYR A 838 -12.17 -18.24 19.46
N THR A 839 -11.20 -18.15 20.35
CA THR A 839 -9.84 -18.67 20.16
C THR A 839 -9.40 -19.20 21.50
N ASP A 840 -8.92 -20.44 21.54
CA ASP A 840 -8.53 -21.02 22.82
C ASP A 840 -7.28 -20.30 23.39
N PRO A 841 -7.19 -20.05 24.72
CA PRO A 841 -6.01 -19.46 25.35
C PRO A 841 -4.69 -20.21 25.10
N SER A 842 -4.73 -21.49 24.71
CA SER A 842 -3.55 -22.26 24.30
C SER A 842 -3.07 -21.99 22.85
N SER A 843 -3.88 -21.35 22.01
CA SER A 843 -3.51 -21.02 20.62
C SER A 843 -2.38 -19.98 20.59
N PRO A 844 -1.24 -20.24 19.91
CA PRO A 844 -0.08 -19.35 19.89
C PRO A 844 -0.28 -18.10 19.00
N GLY A 845 -1.36 -18.07 18.22
CA GLY A 845 -1.85 -16.90 17.50
C GLY A 845 -3.32 -16.63 17.82
N LYS A 846 -3.75 -15.36 17.75
CA LYS A 846 -5.17 -14.97 17.82
C LYS A 846 -5.52 -13.92 16.76
N PRO A 847 -6.76 -13.89 16.23
CA PRO A 847 -7.19 -12.87 15.27
C PRO A 847 -7.24 -11.48 15.91
N ASN A 848 -6.98 -10.45 15.12
CA ASN A 848 -7.13 -9.05 15.57
C ASN A 848 -8.50 -8.51 15.13
N HIS A 849 -9.56 -9.06 15.72
CA HIS A 849 -10.96 -8.79 15.39
C HIS A 849 -11.84 -8.89 16.64
N ALA A 850 -13.02 -8.27 16.63
CA ALA A 850 -14.01 -8.44 17.70
C ALA A 850 -14.49 -9.90 17.78
N THR A 851 -14.69 -10.41 18.99
CA THR A 851 -15.13 -11.81 19.26
C THR A 851 -16.64 -12.01 19.04
N GLY A 852 -17.34 -11.00 18.55
CA GLY A 852 -18.68 -11.15 18.00
C GLY A 852 -19.20 -9.83 17.40
N TRP A 853 -20.11 -9.93 16.44
CA TRP A 853 -20.64 -8.78 15.70
C TRP A 853 -22.05 -9.08 15.17
N GLU A 854 -22.65 -8.12 14.47
CA GLU A 854 -23.92 -8.28 13.76
C GLU A 854 -23.68 -8.41 12.24
N ALA A 855 -24.27 -9.43 11.62
CA ALA A 855 -24.22 -9.67 10.19
C ALA A 855 -25.65 -9.72 9.61
N ALA A 856 -26.12 -8.61 9.07
CA ALA A 856 -27.42 -8.53 8.41
C ALA A 856 -27.48 -9.44 7.16
N LYS A 857 -28.69 -9.77 6.71
CA LYS A 857 -28.92 -10.58 5.50
C LYS A 857 -28.13 -10.05 4.30
N GLY A 858 -27.37 -10.94 3.64
CA GLY A 858 -26.59 -10.63 2.44
C GLY A 858 -25.24 -9.96 2.69
N THR A 859 -24.88 -9.67 3.95
CA THR A 859 -23.58 -9.06 4.30
C THR A 859 -22.44 -10.07 4.31
N SER A 860 -21.20 -9.57 4.16
CA SER A 860 -19.98 -10.31 4.44
C SER A 860 -18.95 -9.44 5.19
N GLN A 861 -18.16 -10.09 6.04
CA GLN A 861 -17.14 -9.45 6.88
C GLN A 861 -15.90 -10.34 6.92
N THR A 862 -14.73 -9.75 6.66
CA THR A 862 -13.47 -10.50 6.57
C THR A 862 -12.65 -10.35 7.86
N VAL A 863 -12.37 -11.49 8.48
CA VAL A 863 -11.51 -11.62 9.67
C VAL A 863 -10.09 -11.94 9.22
N THR A 864 -9.10 -11.18 9.69
CA THR A 864 -7.68 -11.50 9.48
C THR A 864 -7.17 -12.39 10.63
N VAL A 865 -6.70 -13.58 10.29
CA VAL A 865 -6.20 -14.59 11.24
C VAL A 865 -4.69 -14.83 11.01
N PRO A 866 -3.89 -15.03 12.07
CA PRO A 866 -2.48 -15.37 11.90
C PRO A 866 -2.30 -16.80 11.39
N ASP A 867 -1.21 -17.07 10.67
CA ASP A 867 -0.85 -18.39 10.15
C ASP A 867 -0.78 -19.49 11.23
N ASN A 868 -0.53 -19.12 12.50
CA ASN A 868 -0.44 -20.01 13.66
C ASN A 868 -1.70 -20.00 14.56
N TRP A 869 -2.88 -19.83 13.97
CA TRP A 869 -4.17 -19.96 14.67
C TRP A 869 -4.56 -21.44 14.78
N THR A 870 -4.09 -22.12 15.83
CA THR A 870 -4.20 -23.59 15.99
C THR A 870 -5.46 -24.04 16.74
N SER A 871 -6.30 -23.13 17.20
CA SER A 871 -7.60 -23.46 17.81
C SER A 871 -8.57 -22.28 17.65
N GLY A 872 -9.23 -22.25 16.50
CA GLY A 872 -10.15 -21.20 16.09
C GLY A 872 -11.58 -21.69 15.89
N ARG A 873 -12.57 -20.97 16.42
CA ARG A 873 -13.99 -21.32 16.28
C ARG A 873 -14.82 -20.10 15.88
N ILE A 874 -15.71 -20.26 14.90
CA ILE A 874 -16.73 -19.26 14.52
C ILE A 874 -18.09 -19.94 14.45
N TRP A 875 -19.14 -19.31 14.96
CA TRP A 875 -20.52 -19.83 14.90
C TRP A 875 -21.53 -18.70 14.72
N GLY A 876 -22.77 -19.04 14.36
CA GLY A 876 -23.85 -18.08 14.16
C GLY A 876 -24.84 -18.07 15.32
N ARG A 877 -25.09 -16.90 15.92
CA ARG A 877 -26.16 -16.70 16.92
C ARG A 877 -27.41 -16.13 16.26
N ARG A 878 -28.58 -16.48 16.78
CA ARG A 878 -29.87 -16.13 16.20
C ARG A 878 -30.81 -15.43 17.19
N ASP A 879 -31.64 -14.53 16.65
CA ASP A 879 -32.72 -13.82 17.34
C ASP A 879 -32.24 -13.18 18.66
N CYS A 880 -31.20 -12.32 18.56
CA CYS A 880 -30.52 -11.71 19.69
C CYS A 880 -31.12 -10.36 20.12
N ASN A 881 -31.11 -10.09 21.43
CA ASN A 881 -31.40 -8.79 22.04
C ASN A 881 -30.50 -8.55 23.26
N PHE A 882 -29.41 -7.82 23.05
CA PHE A 882 -28.42 -7.47 24.08
C PHE A 882 -28.86 -6.32 25.01
N GLY A 883 -30.03 -5.71 24.76
CA GLY A 883 -30.55 -4.61 25.60
C GLY A 883 -31.20 -5.07 26.90
N ALA A 884 -31.56 -6.35 27.02
CA ALA A 884 -32.25 -6.90 28.19
C ALA A 884 -31.33 -7.61 29.19
N ASN A 885 -30.26 -8.26 28.71
CA ASN A 885 -29.23 -8.93 29.50
C ASN A 885 -27.90 -8.98 28.72
N PRO A 886 -26.72 -9.07 29.38
CA PRO A 886 -25.42 -9.27 28.74
C PRO A 886 -24.89 -10.73 28.85
N GLY A 887 -25.78 -11.69 29.11
CA GLY A 887 -25.44 -13.11 29.35
C GLY A 887 -25.60 -14.00 28.11
N PRO A 888 -25.41 -15.34 28.23
CA PRO A 888 -25.62 -16.26 27.12
C PRO A 888 -27.07 -16.26 26.61
N ASN A 889 -28.03 -15.98 27.50
CA ASN A 889 -29.46 -15.88 27.19
C ASN A 889 -29.84 -14.59 26.42
N SER A 890 -28.86 -13.83 25.91
CA SER A 890 -29.11 -12.67 25.03
C SER A 890 -29.55 -13.07 23.61
N CYS A 891 -29.42 -14.34 23.24
CA CYS A 891 -29.79 -14.89 21.93
C CYS A 891 -30.64 -16.14 22.11
N ALA A 892 -31.55 -16.41 21.17
CA ALA A 892 -32.45 -17.56 21.25
C ALA A 892 -31.77 -18.91 20.94
N SER A 893 -30.64 -18.91 20.22
CA SER A 893 -29.73 -20.06 20.13
C SER A 893 -28.26 -19.66 19.95
N ALA A 894 -27.36 -20.57 20.34
CA ALA A 894 -25.90 -20.45 20.32
C ALA A 894 -25.27 -19.25 21.07
N GLY A 895 -26.02 -18.59 21.96
CA GLY A 895 -25.57 -17.40 22.70
C GLY A 895 -24.32 -17.64 23.56
N CYS A 896 -23.65 -16.56 23.98
CA CYS A 896 -22.33 -16.65 24.64
C CYS A 896 -22.18 -15.67 25.81
N ASN A 897 -21.26 -15.97 26.73
CA ASN A 897 -20.89 -15.07 27.82
C ASN A 897 -20.21 -13.80 27.27
N GLY A 898 -20.70 -12.62 27.67
CA GLY A 898 -20.20 -11.31 27.20
C GLY A 898 -21.19 -10.53 26.33
N GLY A 899 -22.32 -11.13 25.95
CA GLY A 899 -23.35 -10.47 25.14
C GLY A 899 -22.95 -10.46 23.67
N LEU A 900 -22.72 -9.28 23.08
CA LEU A 900 -22.37 -9.16 21.66
C LEU A 900 -20.96 -9.73 21.38
N GLU A 901 -19.97 -9.40 22.20
CA GLU A 901 -18.60 -9.91 22.10
C GLU A 901 -18.44 -11.15 23.00
N CYS A 902 -18.06 -12.29 22.41
CA CYS A 902 -17.96 -13.54 23.16
C CYS A 902 -16.65 -13.64 23.95
N THR A 903 -16.74 -14.15 25.19
CA THR A 903 -15.59 -14.45 26.08
C THR A 903 -15.33 -15.95 26.23
N ASN A 904 -16.27 -16.77 25.78
CA ASN A 904 -16.30 -18.23 25.85
C ASN A 904 -16.91 -18.75 24.53
N PRO A 905 -16.82 -20.06 24.22
CA PRO A 905 -17.56 -20.68 23.11
C PRO A 905 -19.08 -20.46 23.20
N GLY A 906 -19.79 -20.74 22.09
CA GLY A 906 -21.24 -20.71 22.05
C GLY A 906 -21.86 -21.78 22.96
N VAL A 907 -22.98 -21.46 23.60
CA VAL A 907 -23.73 -22.42 24.43
C VAL A 907 -24.58 -23.33 23.52
N PRO A 908 -24.46 -24.66 23.63
CA PRO A 908 -25.28 -25.61 22.84
C PRO A 908 -26.80 -25.36 22.97
N PRO A 909 -27.59 -25.59 21.90
CA PRO A 909 -27.18 -26.07 20.59
C PRO A 909 -26.52 -24.98 19.71
N ALA A 910 -25.37 -25.29 19.12
CA ALA A 910 -24.59 -24.40 18.28
C ALA A 910 -23.85 -25.17 17.17
N SER A 911 -24.18 -24.89 15.90
CA SER A 911 -23.36 -25.32 14.76
C SER A 911 -22.02 -24.56 14.80
N LEU A 912 -20.89 -25.26 14.78
CA LEU A 912 -19.55 -24.66 14.80
C LEU A 912 -18.85 -24.79 13.44
N ALA A 913 -18.02 -23.79 13.11
CA ALA A 913 -16.99 -23.86 12.09
C ALA A 913 -15.63 -23.76 12.79
N GLU A 914 -14.77 -24.76 12.59
CA GLU A 914 -13.51 -24.93 13.33
C GLU A 914 -12.28 -24.86 12.40
N TRP A 915 -11.16 -24.35 12.92
CA TRP A 915 -9.88 -24.25 12.21
C TRP A 915 -8.68 -24.55 13.13
N THR A 916 -7.76 -25.35 12.59
CA THR A 916 -6.40 -25.57 13.11
C THR A 916 -5.42 -25.29 11.97
N LEU A 917 -4.91 -24.06 11.90
CA LEU A 917 -3.96 -23.62 10.88
C LEU A 917 -2.53 -24.05 11.25
N GLN A 918 -1.75 -24.51 10.25
CA GLN A 918 -0.42 -25.09 10.47
C GLN A 918 -0.40 -26.27 11.47
N GLY A 919 -1.42 -27.13 11.39
CA GLY A 919 -1.46 -28.40 12.11
C GLY A 919 -0.49 -29.45 11.55
N ASP A 920 -0.53 -30.64 12.15
CA ASP A 920 0.42 -31.72 11.91
C ASP A 920 0.56 -32.10 10.43
N GLY A 921 1.80 -32.39 10.01
CA GLY A 921 2.12 -32.67 8.62
C GLY A 921 2.05 -31.45 7.68
N ASN A 922 2.10 -30.21 8.21
CA ASN A 922 2.01 -28.95 7.45
C ASN A 922 0.67 -28.81 6.71
N LYS A 923 -0.42 -29.06 7.44
CA LYS A 923 -1.79 -28.96 6.91
C LYS A 923 -2.62 -27.98 7.71
N ASP A 924 -3.45 -27.23 7.01
CA ASP A 924 -4.57 -26.52 7.61
C ASP A 924 -5.73 -27.52 7.72
N TYR A 925 -6.19 -27.75 8.94
CA TYR A 925 -7.37 -28.57 9.21
C TYR A 925 -8.57 -27.67 9.48
N TYR A 926 -9.73 -28.04 8.95
CA TYR A 926 -10.97 -27.29 9.11
C TYR A 926 -12.19 -28.19 8.87
N ASP A 927 -13.29 -27.86 9.55
CA ASP A 927 -14.51 -28.65 9.51
C ASP A 927 -15.74 -27.83 9.94
N VAL A 928 -16.91 -28.41 9.70
CA VAL A 928 -18.17 -27.99 10.31
C VAL A 928 -18.54 -29.04 11.35
N SER A 929 -18.84 -28.60 12.56
CA SER A 929 -18.98 -29.45 13.75
C SER A 929 -20.34 -29.26 14.41
N LEU A 930 -21.05 -30.37 14.60
CA LEU A 930 -22.36 -30.48 15.24
C LEU A 930 -22.27 -31.26 16.58
N VAL A 931 -21.06 -31.40 17.12
CA VAL A 931 -20.81 -32.04 18.44
C VAL A 931 -21.54 -31.27 19.54
N ASP A 932 -21.56 -29.94 19.43
CA ASP A 932 -22.34 -29.01 20.28
C ASP A 932 -23.78 -28.80 19.74
N GLY A 933 -24.27 -29.71 18.89
CA GLY A 933 -25.59 -29.66 18.25
C GLY A 933 -25.64 -28.79 16.98
N PHE A 934 -26.85 -28.51 16.51
CA PHE A 934 -27.10 -27.71 15.30
C PHE A 934 -28.00 -26.52 15.61
N ASN A 935 -27.78 -25.37 14.97
CA ASN A 935 -28.75 -24.27 14.99
C ASN A 935 -28.91 -23.54 13.65
N ILE A 936 -27.83 -23.38 12.87
CA ILE A 936 -27.82 -22.70 11.57
C ILE A 936 -27.01 -23.55 10.57
N PRO A 937 -27.49 -23.73 9.31
CA PRO A 937 -26.70 -24.41 8.27
C PRO A 937 -25.46 -23.59 7.89
N MET A 938 -24.34 -24.22 7.56
CA MET A 938 -23.12 -23.51 7.15
C MET A 938 -22.18 -24.31 6.26
N SER A 939 -21.31 -23.62 5.51
CA SER A 939 -20.19 -24.23 4.80
C SER A 939 -18.90 -23.42 4.88
N ILE A 940 -17.76 -24.10 4.88
CA ILE A 940 -16.42 -23.55 4.73
C ILE A 940 -15.93 -23.90 3.32
N THR A 941 -15.88 -22.89 2.46
CA THR A 941 -15.17 -22.93 1.17
C THR A 941 -13.81 -22.23 1.31
N ASN A 942 -12.96 -22.31 0.29
CA ASN A 942 -11.63 -21.67 0.30
C ASN A 942 -11.21 -21.19 -1.10
N ASN A 943 -10.18 -20.34 -1.18
CA ASN A 943 -9.70 -19.76 -2.44
C ASN A 943 -8.69 -20.63 -3.21
N LYS A 944 -8.45 -21.87 -2.75
CA LYS A 944 -7.74 -22.92 -3.49
C LYS A 944 -8.75 -24.00 -3.89
N ASN A 945 -8.31 -25.01 -4.62
CA ASN A 945 -9.15 -26.17 -4.94
C ASN A 945 -9.09 -27.26 -3.83
N CYS A 946 -9.01 -26.85 -2.56
CA CYS A 946 -9.08 -27.76 -1.41
C CYS A 946 -10.54 -28.11 -1.07
N PRO A 947 -10.82 -29.24 -0.38
CA PRO A 947 -12.19 -29.71 -0.14
C PRO A 947 -13.09 -28.72 0.63
N VAL A 948 -14.40 -28.85 0.46
CA VAL A 948 -15.41 -28.08 1.21
C VAL A 948 -15.84 -28.87 2.45
N ALA A 949 -16.00 -28.18 3.59
CA ALA A 949 -16.68 -28.70 4.78
C ALA A 949 -18.08 -28.07 4.86
N ASP A 950 -19.15 -28.84 5.00
CA ASP A 950 -20.50 -28.29 4.97
C ASP A 950 -21.58 -29.10 5.73
N CYS A 951 -22.52 -28.33 6.28
CA CYS A 951 -23.82 -28.78 6.75
C CYS A 951 -24.89 -27.86 6.15
N PRO A 952 -25.35 -28.10 4.91
CA PRO A 952 -26.24 -27.20 4.18
C PRO A 952 -27.72 -27.41 4.51
N ALA A 953 -28.10 -28.56 5.09
CA ALA A 953 -29.48 -28.86 5.45
C ALA A 953 -29.92 -28.12 6.73
N ASP A 954 -31.13 -27.55 6.74
CA ASP A 954 -31.76 -27.08 7.97
C ASP A 954 -32.37 -28.25 8.74
N LEU A 955 -31.69 -28.66 9.81
CA LEU A 955 -32.13 -29.78 10.65
C LEU A 955 -33.31 -29.38 11.56
N ASN A 956 -33.42 -28.09 11.95
CA ASN A 956 -34.36 -27.61 12.97
C ASN A 956 -35.82 -28.11 12.81
N PRO A 957 -36.44 -28.11 11.61
CA PRO A 957 -37.84 -28.54 11.43
C PRO A 957 -38.07 -30.04 11.67
N SER A 958 -37.00 -30.84 11.71
CA SER A 958 -37.03 -32.31 11.81
C SER A 958 -36.44 -32.84 13.13
N CYS A 959 -36.02 -31.94 14.03
CA CYS A 959 -35.32 -32.30 15.27
C CYS A 959 -36.12 -33.31 16.12
N PRO A 960 -35.53 -34.46 16.52
CA PRO A 960 -36.18 -35.42 17.43
C PRO A 960 -36.60 -34.76 18.74
N LYS A 961 -37.78 -35.11 19.27
CA LYS A 961 -38.34 -34.47 20.48
C LYS A 961 -37.43 -34.52 21.71
N GLN A 962 -36.58 -35.54 21.80
CA GLN A 962 -35.58 -35.73 22.85
C GLN A 962 -34.42 -34.73 22.77
N LEU A 963 -34.19 -34.12 21.61
CA LEU A 963 -33.09 -33.20 21.30
C LEU A 963 -33.54 -31.74 21.13
N GLN A 964 -34.85 -31.48 21.22
CA GLN A 964 -35.40 -30.13 21.08
C GLN A 964 -35.05 -29.28 22.32
N PRO A 965 -34.41 -28.11 22.16
CA PRO A 965 -34.26 -27.15 23.25
C PRO A 965 -35.63 -26.53 23.61
N ALA A 966 -35.66 -25.68 24.64
CA ALA A 966 -36.85 -24.90 24.96
C ALA A 966 -37.31 -24.10 23.72
N PRO A 967 -38.61 -24.10 23.36
CA PRO A 967 -39.09 -23.47 22.15
C PRO A 967 -38.90 -21.96 22.19
N GLY A 968 -38.45 -21.40 21.08
CA GLY A 968 -38.19 -19.96 20.93
C GLY A 968 -39.48 -19.13 20.82
N PRO A 969 -39.33 -17.81 20.58
CA PRO A 969 -40.46 -16.93 20.30
C PRO A 969 -41.41 -17.52 19.25
N ASN A 970 -42.72 -17.43 19.51
CA ASN A 970 -43.79 -18.01 18.69
C ASN A 970 -43.77 -19.55 18.56
N GLY A 971 -43.02 -20.28 19.41
CA GLY A 971 -43.01 -21.74 19.44
C GLY A 971 -42.07 -22.41 18.42
N ALA A 972 -41.19 -21.63 17.77
CA ALA A 972 -40.26 -22.15 16.78
C ALA A 972 -39.13 -22.97 17.44
N ILE A 973 -38.71 -24.05 16.78
CA ILE A 973 -37.47 -24.78 17.09
C ILE A 973 -36.32 -24.01 16.45
N LEU A 974 -35.39 -23.50 17.27
CA LEU A 974 -34.29 -22.61 16.84
C LEU A 974 -32.90 -23.26 17.03
N GLY A 975 -32.88 -24.54 17.35
CA GLY A 975 -31.70 -25.40 17.48
C GLY A 975 -32.12 -26.86 17.70
N CYS A 976 -31.16 -27.77 17.61
CA CYS A 976 -31.30 -29.19 17.92
C CYS A 976 -30.03 -29.66 18.64
N SER A 977 -30.16 -30.09 19.89
CA SER A 977 -29.03 -30.51 20.73
C SER A 977 -28.40 -31.82 20.22
N SER A 978 -27.10 -32.00 20.39
CA SER A 978 -26.50 -33.35 20.25
C SER A 978 -26.98 -34.25 21.40
N ALA A 979 -26.85 -35.58 21.26
CA ALA A 979 -27.23 -36.51 22.32
C ALA A 979 -26.40 -36.31 23.61
N CYS A 980 -25.17 -35.78 23.50
CA CYS A 980 -24.36 -35.34 24.63
C CYS A 980 -24.94 -34.09 25.30
N SER A 981 -25.20 -33.01 24.54
CA SER A 981 -25.74 -31.76 25.09
C SER A 981 -27.15 -31.92 25.67
N ALA A 982 -27.94 -32.86 25.13
CA ALA A 982 -29.25 -33.25 25.67
C ALA A 982 -29.18 -34.22 26.87
N ASN A 983 -27.99 -34.73 27.21
CA ASN A 983 -27.73 -35.64 28.32
C ASN A 983 -28.65 -36.88 28.34
N ILE A 984 -28.82 -37.54 27.18
CA ILE A 984 -29.84 -38.60 26.99
C ILE A 984 -29.59 -39.85 27.85
N ASP A 985 -28.34 -40.16 28.17
CA ASP A 985 -27.95 -41.24 29.08
C ASP A 985 -27.88 -40.82 30.56
N GLY A 986 -27.98 -39.52 30.86
CA GLY A 986 -27.94 -38.96 32.20
C GLY A 986 -26.55 -38.92 32.86
N HIS A 987 -25.49 -39.37 32.19
CA HIS A 987 -24.17 -39.65 32.80
C HIS A 987 -23.01 -39.03 31.96
N PRO A 988 -22.95 -37.71 31.80
CA PRO A 988 -22.09 -37.06 30.79
C PRO A 988 -20.59 -37.15 31.09
N GLN A 989 -20.21 -37.63 32.28
CA GLN A 989 -18.80 -37.90 32.66
C GLN A 989 -18.30 -39.28 32.24
N ASP A 990 -19.21 -40.22 31.91
CA ASP A 990 -18.91 -41.57 31.43
C ASP A 990 -19.99 -42.00 30.43
N SER A 991 -19.98 -41.36 29.26
CA SER A 991 -21.05 -41.40 28.26
C SER A 991 -20.53 -41.77 26.88
N ALA A 992 -21.20 -42.72 26.23
CA ALA A 992 -21.00 -43.06 24.81
C ALA A 992 -21.51 -41.95 23.85
N ASN A 993 -22.39 -41.05 24.31
CA ASN A 993 -22.84 -39.91 23.52
C ASN A 993 -21.84 -38.74 23.57
N CYS A 994 -21.13 -38.57 24.69
CA CYS A 994 -20.10 -37.54 24.88
C CYS A 994 -18.66 -38.04 24.61
N CYS A 995 -18.46 -39.34 24.35
CA CYS A 995 -17.16 -40.01 24.36
C CYS A 995 -16.32 -39.69 25.62
N SER A 996 -16.93 -39.76 26.80
CA SER A 996 -16.31 -39.43 28.08
C SER A 996 -16.06 -40.67 28.95
N GLY A 997 -15.24 -40.54 29.99
CA GLY A 997 -14.96 -41.61 30.96
C GLY A 997 -14.36 -42.87 30.32
N SER A 998 -15.04 -43.99 30.48
CA SER A 998 -14.66 -45.28 29.88
C SER A 998 -14.70 -45.26 28.34
N HIS A 999 -15.46 -44.33 27.74
CA HIS A 999 -15.59 -44.11 26.30
C HIS A 999 -14.60 -43.07 25.72
N SER A 1000 -13.62 -42.59 26.48
CA SER A 1000 -12.65 -41.54 26.08
C SER A 1000 -11.58 -41.93 25.04
N THR A 1001 -11.88 -42.87 24.14
CA THR A 1001 -11.00 -43.32 23.06
C THR A 1001 -11.83 -43.80 21.86
N PRO A 1002 -11.42 -43.57 20.59
CA PRO A 1002 -12.20 -43.94 19.40
C PRO A 1002 -12.72 -45.38 19.40
N ASP A 1003 -11.87 -46.36 19.72
CA ASP A 1003 -12.22 -47.80 19.76
C ASP A 1003 -13.36 -48.14 20.74
N LYS A 1004 -13.62 -47.27 21.72
CA LYS A 1004 -14.64 -47.43 22.76
C LYS A 1004 -15.84 -46.50 22.59
N CYS A 1005 -15.76 -45.53 21.68
CA CYS A 1005 -16.86 -44.65 21.31
C CYS A 1005 -17.09 -44.73 19.80
N PRO A 1006 -17.50 -45.89 19.25
CA PRO A 1006 -17.86 -45.99 17.85
C PRO A 1006 -19.15 -45.23 17.58
N ALA A 1007 -19.31 -44.69 16.36
CA ALA A 1007 -20.51 -43.98 15.93
C ALA A 1007 -21.84 -44.75 16.16
N SER A 1008 -21.80 -46.09 16.13
CA SER A 1008 -22.96 -46.96 16.44
C SER A 1008 -23.39 -46.96 17.91
N GLY A 1009 -22.57 -46.46 18.82
CA GLY A 1009 -22.91 -46.20 20.23
C GLY A 1009 -23.49 -44.81 20.48
N VAL A 1010 -23.39 -43.90 19.51
CA VAL A 1010 -23.85 -42.51 19.62
C VAL A 1010 -25.31 -42.41 19.17
N GLN A 1011 -26.19 -42.02 20.07
CA GLN A 1011 -27.61 -41.89 19.75
C GLN A 1011 -27.87 -40.73 18.79
N PHE A 1012 -28.78 -40.93 17.84
CA PHE A 1012 -29.14 -39.96 16.79
C PHE A 1012 -28.00 -39.56 15.83
N TYR A 1013 -26.84 -40.25 15.82
CA TYR A 1013 -25.77 -40.05 14.85
C TYR A 1013 -26.27 -40.06 13.38
N ASP A 1014 -27.06 -41.06 13.01
CA ASP A 1014 -27.66 -41.20 11.67
C ASP A 1014 -28.55 -40.01 11.27
N TYR A 1015 -29.19 -39.34 12.25
CA TYR A 1015 -30.05 -38.19 11.98
C TYR A 1015 -29.21 -36.98 11.53
N PHE A 1016 -28.14 -36.65 12.27
CA PHE A 1016 -27.22 -35.58 11.89
C PHE A 1016 -26.50 -35.91 10.58
N LYS A 1017 -25.96 -37.13 10.44
CA LYS A 1017 -25.24 -37.56 9.21
C LYS A 1017 -26.10 -37.57 7.96
N LYS A 1018 -27.38 -37.95 8.06
CA LYS A 1018 -28.28 -37.98 6.90
C LYS A 1018 -28.56 -36.59 6.32
N GLY A 1019 -28.55 -35.54 7.15
CA GLY A 1019 -28.67 -34.16 6.70
C GLY A 1019 -27.33 -33.51 6.33
N CYS A 1020 -26.27 -33.82 7.09
CA CYS A 1020 -24.97 -33.18 6.98
C CYS A 1020 -23.82 -34.22 7.00
N PRO A 1021 -23.58 -34.95 5.90
CA PRO A 1021 -22.59 -36.03 5.87
C PRO A 1021 -21.14 -35.52 6.01
N ASN A 1022 -20.87 -34.31 5.53
CA ASN A 1022 -19.55 -33.65 5.53
C ASN A 1022 -19.19 -32.93 6.85
N ALA A 1023 -20.05 -33.01 7.87
CA ALA A 1023 -19.84 -32.39 9.17
C ALA A 1023 -19.62 -33.43 10.28
N TYR A 1024 -18.94 -33.07 11.36
CA TYR A 1024 -18.86 -33.91 12.56
C TYR A 1024 -20.23 -33.96 13.24
N ALA A 1025 -20.73 -35.17 13.53
CA ALA A 1025 -21.92 -35.43 14.34
C ALA A 1025 -21.57 -35.81 15.79
N TYR A 1026 -20.32 -36.19 16.08
CA TYR A 1026 -19.81 -36.56 17.40
C TYR A 1026 -18.27 -36.44 17.45
N ALA A 1027 -17.65 -36.65 18.62
CA ALA A 1027 -16.23 -36.32 18.85
C ALA A 1027 -15.20 -37.08 17.99
N TYR A 1028 -15.48 -38.31 17.52
CA TYR A 1028 -14.51 -39.14 16.76
C TYR A 1028 -14.99 -39.44 15.33
N ASP A 1029 -15.61 -38.46 14.67
CA ASP A 1029 -16.20 -38.59 13.33
C ASP A 1029 -15.20 -38.46 12.16
N GLU A 1030 -13.90 -38.46 12.45
CA GLU A 1030 -12.82 -38.43 11.46
C GLU A 1030 -12.97 -39.52 10.37
N PRO A 1031 -13.38 -40.78 10.66
CA PRO A 1031 -13.52 -41.82 9.64
C PRO A 1031 -14.59 -41.54 8.58
N SER A 1032 -15.52 -40.62 8.83
CA SER A 1032 -16.50 -40.19 7.81
C SER A 1032 -15.88 -39.23 6.77
N GLY A 1033 -14.64 -38.78 6.98
CA GLY A 1033 -14.07 -37.66 6.24
C GLY A 1033 -14.72 -36.32 6.56
N ALA A 1034 -15.29 -36.13 7.76
CA ALA A 1034 -15.82 -34.83 8.22
C ALA A 1034 -14.70 -33.77 8.25
N LEU A 1035 -13.56 -34.13 8.84
CA LEU A 1035 -12.35 -33.32 8.85
C LEU A 1035 -11.83 -33.10 7.43
N LYS A 1036 -11.69 -31.84 7.02
CA LYS A 1036 -11.07 -31.47 5.74
C LYS A 1036 -9.67 -30.94 6.00
N SER A 1037 -8.79 -31.07 5.01
CA SER A 1037 -7.41 -30.57 5.10
C SER A 1037 -6.96 -29.92 3.79
N CYS A 1038 -6.22 -28.82 3.91
CA CYS A 1038 -5.54 -28.11 2.82
C CYS A 1038 -4.05 -27.98 3.16
N ASP A 1039 -3.19 -27.82 2.14
CA ASP A 1039 -1.75 -27.66 2.34
C ASP A 1039 -1.44 -26.25 2.87
N SER A 1040 -0.86 -26.16 4.09
CA SER A 1040 -0.52 -24.88 4.72
C SER A 1040 0.46 -24.04 3.90
N GLY A 1041 1.26 -24.66 3.04
CA GLY A 1041 2.18 -24.01 2.12
C GLY A 1041 1.48 -23.19 1.03
N GLN A 1042 0.25 -23.55 0.65
CA GLN A 1042 -0.55 -22.81 -0.34
C GLN A 1042 -1.14 -21.51 0.22
N LYS A 1043 -1.20 -21.38 1.57
CA LYS A 1043 -1.84 -20.28 2.31
C LYS A 1043 -3.23 -19.98 1.76
N ALA A 1044 -4.16 -20.88 2.07
CA ALA A 1044 -5.57 -20.73 1.73
C ALA A 1044 -6.24 -19.62 2.54
N ASP A 1045 -7.06 -18.83 1.86
CA ASP A 1045 -8.06 -17.97 2.49
C ASP A 1045 -9.40 -18.71 2.48
N TYR A 1046 -10.15 -18.63 3.57
CA TYR A 1046 -11.39 -19.39 3.78
C TYR A 1046 -12.61 -18.48 3.66
N THR A 1047 -13.77 -19.06 3.35
CA THR A 1047 -15.05 -18.36 3.33
C THR A 1047 -16.11 -19.21 4.02
N LEU A 1048 -16.51 -18.77 5.22
CA LEU A 1048 -17.62 -19.32 5.99
C LEU A 1048 -18.92 -18.69 5.51
N THR A 1049 -19.88 -19.49 5.06
CA THR A 1049 -21.21 -19.00 4.67
C THR A 1049 -22.28 -19.62 5.55
N PHE A 1050 -23.06 -18.79 6.26
CA PHE A 1050 -24.28 -19.20 6.97
C PHE A 1050 -25.46 -19.28 5.99
N CYS A 1051 -26.23 -20.36 6.04
CA CYS A 1051 -27.28 -20.74 5.06
C CYS A 1051 -26.76 -20.77 3.61
N PRO A 1052 -25.76 -21.62 3.30
CA PRO A 1052 -24.99 -21.57 2.05
C PRO A 1052 -25.83 -21.69 0.78
#